data_AF-A0A7W7NAH8-F1
#
_entry.id   AF-A0A7W7NAH8-F1
#
_cell.length_a   1.000
_cell.length_b   1.000
_cell.length_c   1.000
_cell.angle_alpha   90.00
_cell.angle_beta   90.00
_cell.angle_gamma   90.00
#
_symmetry.space_group_name_H-M   'P 1'
#
loop_
_entity.id
_entity.type
_entity.pdbx_description
1 polymer ?
#
loop_
_entity_poly.entity_id
_entity_poly.type
_entity_poly.pdbx_seq_one_letter_code
_entity_poly.pdbx_strand_id
1 'polypeptide(L)'
;MIPKPIDSSLKIKVNTILKSAKRRADKAFADNILSRTKVLDDFESLKLIDREYKALKKEIKKSDYPFYIHNSSTPEWVLSQYASRTYLLDVDESRELEKAIYLGKYRSNLLKSIMKIVKRVPPYSYEKFMNGEVCRFFLFFGEYQNLAEGDYYRIIKWQTENIIRIISYECAMLIKKIQNYCQIKENPISFIESENLLIDQLLAYKGSDGGEIKNMLSKMYIFDDFDLNNYKDYLLHENHRTYQNQEFHWHKADYHIIKPMADYLELEPVTVFTSEILIFQTIDKIAVWFKEILEGADIQKEYVLPDYPKELDRIENEAKEEIERVSDLMCDYINDETNSEKDIKSYMINLYDNNRSKLNAIKDKRVLELISNDKKHVLIDFFTTNSFFSNNPEKVESNLKELIIVHELSWDILVAYNDMFGTKNIYDIRDYGVSEITMLLNKMVLNKKLYKTGKKAMDDFFLHFQKYSLPFDYHIKNIQEVLSEVFTTAMKNLQAILDDAQPTNKVIFLQSRIKEIKQRELQLRHLETEYNYEPTRNKYSDLLKEFLTIEADFIKETIAISHTLPTRKEPLQLEMKATFENMISKENQIFISRMLEDLSITQDGSAIIGERRKGAIRGIVEALKEKRILPDKSLELLCKIIGDKIGLKINSKLDFTNTSERYKKEAGQYIAENHQN
;
A
#
# COMPACT_ATOMS: atom_id res chain seq x y z
N MET A 1 6.42 -38.34 -23.16
CA MET A 1 7.53 -37.37 -23.23
C MET A 1 7.38 -36.45 -22.02
N ILE A 2 8.29 -36.49 -21.04
CA ILE A 2 8.16 -35.65 -19.83
C ILE A 2 8.31 -34.19 -20.28
N PRO A 3 7.28 -33.32 -20.09
CA PRO A 3 7.40 -31.93 -20.51
C PRO A 3 8.59 -31.29 -19.79
N LYS A 4 9.46 -30.61 -20.54
CA LYS A 4 10.53 -29.79 -19.96
C LYS A 4 9.88 -28.73 -19.04
N PRO A 5 10.49 -28.35 -17.91
CA PRO A 5 9.97 -27.27 -17.06
C PRO A 5 9.68 -26.03 -17.89
N ILE A 6 8.59 -25.32 -17.59
CA ILE A 6 8.12 -24.16 -18.38
C ILE A 6 9.18 -23.06 -18.47
N ASP A 7 9.98 -22.87 -17.42
CA ASP A 7 11.08 -21.92 -17.42
C ASP A 7 12.17 -22.36 -18.41
N SER A 8 12.42 -23.67 -18.53
CA SER A 8 13.45 -24.22 -19.42
C SER A 8 13.06 -24.11 -20.90
N SER A 9 11.77 -24.18 -21.24
CA SER A 9 11.30 -24.05 -22.63
C SER A 9 11.46 -22.63 -23.16
N LEU A 10 11.33 -21.62 -22.29
CA LEU A 10 11.38 -20.19 -22.66
C LEU A 10 12.74 -19.53 -22.40
N LYS A 11 13.66 -20.22 -21.71
CA LYS A 11 14.97 -19.68 -21.30
C LYS A 11 15.75 -19.01 -22.43
N ILE A 12 15.85 -19.65 -23.60
CA ILE A 12 16.62 -19.11 -24.74
C ILE A 12 15.98 -17.82 -25.27
N LYS A 13 14.65 -17.81 -25.44
CA LYS A 13 13.88 -16.64 -25.90
C LYS A 13 14.06 -15.47 -24.93
N VAL A 14 13.79 -15.70 -23.64
CA VAL A 14 13.89 -14.68 -22.59
C VAL A 14 15.31 -14.13 -22.47
N ASN A 15 16.33 -14.99 -22.48
CA ASN A 15 17.74 -14.55 -22.43
C ASN A 15 18.15 -13.70 -23.64
N THR A 16 17.61 -14.03 -24.82
CA THR A 16 17.84 -13.25 -26.04
C THR A 16 17.23 -11.86 -25.92
N ILE A 17 15.98 -11.76 -25.45
CA ILE A 17 15.30 -10.49 -25.19
C ILE A 17 16.05 -9.67 -24.15
N LEU A 18 16.41 -10.28 -23.00
CA LEU A 18 17.18 -9.65 -21.93
C LEU A 18 18.48 -9.04 -22.46
N LYS A 19 19.24 -9.79 -23.27
CA LYS A 19 20.52 -9.34 -23.84
C LYS A 19 20.33 -8.20 -24.83
N SER A 20 19.33 -8.29 -25.71
CA SER A 20 19.01 -7.24 -26.69
C SER A 20 18.58 -5.94 -26.01
N ALA A 21 17.61 -6.02 -25.10
CA ALA A 21 17.09 -4.88 -24.35
C ALA A 21 18.18 -4.18 -23.53
N LYS A 22 19.06 -4.95 -22.86
CA LYS A 22 20.19 -4.40 -22.09
C LYS A 22 21.17 -3.65 -22.99
N ARG A 23 21.53 -4.23 -24.15
CA ARG A 23 22.40 -3.55 -25.14
C ARG A 23 21.79 -2.26 -25.67
N ARG A 24 20.48 -2.27 -25.95
CA ARG A 24 19.75 -1.08 -26.38
C ARG A 24 19.75 0.01 -25.30
N ALA A 25 19.55 -0.36 -24.04
CA ALA A 25 19.62 0.57 -22.91
C ALA A 25 21.02 1.14 -22.70
N ASP A 26 22.06 0.31 -22.83
CA ASP A 26 23.46 0.77 -22.74
C ASP A 26 23.81 1.72 -23.89
N LYS A 27 23.36 1.43 -25.11
CA LYS A 27 23.52 2.33 -26.27
C LYS A 27 22.79 3.67 -26.06
N ALA A 28 21.50 3.63 -25.69
CA ALA A 28 20.74 4.84 -25.42
C ALA A 28 21.37 5.68 -24.30
N PHE A 29 21.92 5.04 -23.26
CA PHE A 29 22.63 5.72 -22.19
C PHE A 29 23.94 6.36 -22.69
N ALA A 30 24.70 5.67 -23.55
CA ALA A 30 25.89 6.25 -24.16
C ALA A 30 25.53 7.48 -25.03
N ASP A 31 24.50 7.34 -25.86
CA ASP A 31 24.11 8.33 -26.86
C ASP A 31 23.43 9.55 -26.23
N ASN A 32 22.57 9.36 -25.22
CA ASN A 32 21.75 10.43 -24.63
C ASN A 32 22.34 11.04 -23.36
N ILE A 33 23.22 10.32 -22.66
CA ILE A 33 23.80 10.79 -21.38
C ILE A 33 25.30 10.96 -21.53
N LEU A 34 26.05 9.88 -21.74
CA LEU A 34 27.53 9.95 -21.69
C LEU A 34 28.11 10.91 -22.73
N SER A 35 27.56 10.95 -23.94
CA SER A 35 28.00 11.86 -25.00
C SER A 35 27.85 13.34 -24.59
N ARG A 36 26.75 13.68 -23.92
CA ARG A 36 26.36 15.05 -23.54
C ARG A 36 27.06 15.50 -22.26
N THR A 37 27.27 14.59 -21.30
CA THR A 37 27.95 14.93 -20.04
C THR A 37 29.47 15.07 -20.19
N LYS A 38 30.07 14.62 -21.31
CA LYS A 38 31.52 14.76 -21.56
C LYS A 38 32.03 16.21 -21.55
N VAL A 39 31.17 17.15 -21.93
CA VAL A 39 31.51 18.58 -22.06
C VAL A 39 30.91 19.43 -20.94
N LEU A 40 30.17 18.82 -20.01
CA LEU A 40 29.51 19.51 -18.91
C LEU A 40 30.32 19.33 -17.63
N ASP A 41 30.24 20.32 -16.74
CA ASP A 41 30.72 20.14 -15.37
C ASP A 41 29.82 19.15 -14.59
N ASP A 42 30.23 18.80 -13.38
CA ASP A 42 29.49 17.85 -12.55
C ASP A 42 28.07 18.33 -12.20
N PHE A 43 27.86 19.65 -12.06
CA PHE A 43 26.57 20.23 -11.69
C PHE A 43 25.57 20.12 -12.84
N GLU A 44 25.94 20.59 -14.03
CA GLU A 44 25.10 20.53 -15.22
C GLU A 44 24.92 19.07 -15.70
N SER A 45 25.93 18.22 -15.52
CA SER A 45 25.80 16.78 -15.75
C SER A 45 24.73 16.15 -14.85
N LEU A 46 24.78 16.43 -13.53
CA LEU A 46 23.80 15.90 -12.59
C LEU A 46 22.39 16.41 -12.90
N LYS A 47 22.25 17.68 -13.27
CA LYS A 47 20.96 18.30 -13.62
C LYS A 47 20.32 17.64 -14.84
N LEU A 48 21.13 17.33 -15.85
CA LEU A 48 20.69 16.59 -17.03
C LEU A 48 20.25 15.17 -16.67
N ILE A 49 21.06 14.46 -15.88
CA ILE A 49 20.77 13.08 -15.48
C ILE A 49 19.54 12.99 -14.56
N ASP A 50 19.40 13.90 -13.60
CA ASP A 50 18.24 13.96 -12.70
C ASP A 50 16.94 14.22 -13.47
N ARG A 51 16.96 15.13 -14.45
CA ARG A 51 15.81 15.38 -15.32
C ARG A 51 15.41 14.12 -16.08
N GLU A 52 16.37 13.43 -16.68
CA GLU A 52 16.14 12.16 -17.38
C GLU A 52 15.60 11.08 -16.43
N TYR A 53 16.18 10.98 -15.23
CA TYR A 53 15.76 10.02 -14.21
C TYR A 53 14.32 10.29 -13.74
N LYS A 54 13.95 11.55 -13.51
CA LYS A 54 12.58 11.97 -13.16
C LYS A 54 11.59 11.66 -14.28
N ALA A 55 11.97 11.87 -15.55
CA ALA A 55 11.15 11.49 -16.70
C ALA A 55 10.96 9.96 -16.78
N LEU A 56 12.04 9.19 -16.64
CA LEU A 56 12.00 7.74 -16.62
C LEU A 56 11.15 7.18 -15.47
N LYS A 57 11.24 7.77 -14.27
CA LYS A 57 10.42 7.38 -13.10
C LYS A 57 8.92 7.54 -13.41
N LYS A 58 8.51 8.59 -14.12
CA LYS A 58 7.13 8.78 -14.59
C LYS A 58 6.71 7.69 -15.58
N GLU A 59 7.58 7.31 -16.51
CA GLU A 59 7.30 6.22 -17.45
C GLU A 59 7.17 4.86 -16.74
N ILE A 60 8.09 4.54 -15.84
CA ILE A 60 8.06 3.30 -15.04
C ILE A 60 6.77 3.23 -14.21
N LYS A 61 6.32 4.34 -13.62
CA LYS A 61 5.08 4.39 -12.83
C LYS A 61 3.85 4.01 -13.65
N LYS A 62 3.84 4.35 -14.94
CA LYS A 62 2.75 4.03 -15.89
C LYS A 62 2.75 2.56 -16.33
N SER A 63 3.90 1.89 -16.39
CA SER A 63 4.01 0.48 -16.81
C SER A 63 3.09 -0.47 -16.03
N ASP A 64 2.46 -1.41 -16.73
CA ASP A 64 1.65 -2.48 -16.13
C ASP A 64 2.46 -3.70 -15.70
N TYR A 65 3.75 -3.71 -16.03
CA TYR A 65 4.68 -4.80 -15.76
C TYR A 65 5.82 -4.36 -14.82
N PRO A 66 5.53 -3.83 -13.61
CA PRO A 66 6.57 -3.35 -12.71
C PRO A 66 7.51 -4.46 -12.25
N PHE A 67 7.05 -5.71 -12.20
CA PHE A 67 7.86 -6.86 -11.80
C PHE A 67 9.01 -7.13 -12.78
N TYR A 68 8.81 -7.00 -14.10
CA TYR A 68 9.91 -7.13 -15.07
C TYR A 68 10.92 -5.99 -14.95
N ILE A 69 10.46 -4.77 -14.71
CA ILE A 69 11.34 -3.59 -14.58
C ILE A 69 12.25 -3.74 -13.35
N HIS A 70 11.65 -4.00 -12.19
CA HIS A 70 12.37 -4.07 -10.92
C HIS A 70 13.26 -5.32 -10.82
N ASN A 71 12.86 -6.43 -11.43
CA ASN A 71 13.63 -7.68 -11.44
C ASN A 71 14.57 -7.79 -12.66
N SER A 72 14.79 -6.73 -13.43
CA SER A 72 15.60 -6.76 -14.66
C SER A 72 17.06 -7.20 -14.48
N SER A 73 17.56 -7.16 -13.23
CA SER A 73 18.86 -7.68 -12.82
C SER A 73 18.86 -9.16 -12.41
N THR A 74 17.69 -9.78 -12.28
CA THR A 74 17.50 -11.16 -11.80
C THR A 74 16.81 -12.00 -12.88
N PRO A 75 17.57 -12.56 -13.84
CA PRO A 75 17.03 -13.29 -15.00
C PRO A 75 16.06 -14.41 -14.63
N GLU A 76 16.30 -15.10 -13.51
CA GLU A 76 15.51 -16.23 -13.03
C GLU A 76 14.09 -15.79 -12.64
N TRP A 77 13.96 -14.66 -11.94
CA TRP A 77 12.65 -14.13 -11.55
C TRP A 77 11.87 -13.60 -12.75
N VAL A 78 12.56 -12.95 -13.69
CA VAL A 78 11.96 -12.50 -14.95
C VAL A 78 11.47 -13.69 -15.76
N LEU A 79 12.29 -14.74 -15.89
CA LEU A 79 11.96 -15.97 -16.60
C LEU A 79 10.74 -16.65 -15.98
N SER A 80 10.74 -16.82 -14.66
CA SER A 80 9.63 -17.46 -13.94
C SER A 80 8.32 -16.70 -14.13
N GLN A 81 8.33 -15.36 -13.99
CA GLN A 81 7.14 -14.53 -14.24
C GLN A 81 6.67 -14.59 -15.69
N TYR A 82 7.60 -14.50 -16.65
CA TYR A 82 7.28 -14.61 -18.08
C TYR A 82 6.71 -15.97 -18.45
N ALA A 83 7.28 -17.05 -17.92
CA ALA A 83 6.80 -18.40 -18.18
C ALA A 83 5.40 -18.62 -17.58
N SER A 84 5.17 -18.22 -16.33
CA SER A 84 3.84 -18.35 -15.71
C SER A 84 2.77 -17.62 -16.52
N ARG A 85 3.05 -16.40 -16.98
CA ARG A 85 2.10 -15.60 -17.78
C ARG A 85 1.91 -16.16 -19.19
N THR A 86 2.99 -16.54 -19.86
CA THR A 86 2.93 -17.12 -21.22
C THR A 86 2.08 -18.39 -21.23
N TYR A 87 2.30 -19.31 -20.28
CA TYR A 87 1.56 -20.57 -20.25
C TYR A 87 0.11 -20.39 -19.78
N LEU A 88 -0.13 -19.61 -18.72
CA LEU A 88 -1.48 -19.53 -18.14
C LEU A 88 -2.40 -18.53 -18.86
N LEU A 89 -1.86 -17.43 -19.38
CA LEU A 89 -2.66 -16.40 -20.05
C LEU A 89 -2.67 -16.55 -21.58
N ASP A 90 -1.78 -17.39 -22.13
CA ASP A 90 -1.58 -17.57 -23.57
C ASP A 90 -1.27 -16.25 -24.32
N VAL A 91 -0.53 -15.35 -23.67
CA VAL A 91 -0.11 -14.05 -24.22
C VAL A 91 1.40 -14.02 -24.44
N ASP A 92 1.84 -13.60 -25.63
CA ASP A 92 3.25 -13.30 -25.88
C ASP A 92 3.61 -11.87 -25.45
N GLU A 93 4.16 -11.75 -24.24
CA GLU A 93 4.57 -10.47 -23.66
C GLU A 93 6.01 -10.06 -24.04
N SER A 94 6.55 -10.55 -25.16
CA SER A 94 7.95 -10.30 -25.54
C SER A 94 8.28 -8.81 -25.68
N ARG A 95 7.35 -8.02 -26.22
CA ARG A 95 7.55 -6.57 -26.44
C ARG A 95 7.54 -5.81 -25.13
N GLU A 96 6.61 -6.17 -24.25
CA GLU A 96 6.42 -5.63 -22.91
C GLU A 96 7.64 -5.96 -22.04
N LEU A 97 8.12 -7.21 -22.12
CA LEU A 97 9.35 -7.66 -21.49
C LEU A 97 10.55 -6.87 -22.01
N GLU A 98 10.75 -6.75 -23.32
CA GLU A 98 11.87 -5.99 -23.90
C GLU A 98 11.87 -4.55 -23.39
N LYS A 99 10.71 -3.88 -23.45
CA LYS A 99 10.54 -2.51 -22.95
C LYS A 99 10.85 -2.43 -21.45
N ALA A 100 10.32 -3.34 -20.64
CA ALA A 100 10.53 -3.33 -19.20
C ALA A 100 12.00 -3.53 -18.82
N ILE A 101 12.70 -4.46 -19.48
CA ILE A 101 14.13 -4.69 -19.26
C ILE A 101 14.95 -3.47 -19.70
N TYR A 102 14.61 -2.84 -20.82
CA TYR A 102 15.22 -1.60 -21.26
C TYR A 102 15.10 -0.52 -20.18
N LEU A 103 13.88 -0.27 -19.68
CA LEU A 103 13.62 0.75 -18.66
C LEU A 103 14.39 0.46 -17.35
N GLY A 104 14.37 -0.80 -16.88
CA GLY A 104 15.06 -1.20 -15.66
C GLY A 104 16.58 -1.03 -15.75
N LYS A 105 17.17 -1.45 -16.88
CA LYS A 105 18.61 -1.29 -17.14
C LYS A 105 19.01 0.18 -17.32
N TYR A 106 18.23 0.95 -18.06
CA TYR A 106 18.48 2.38 -18.25
C TYR A 106 18.41 3.14 -16.92
N ARG A 107 17.42 2.83 -16.07
CA ARG A 107 17.31 3.35 -14.69
C ARG A 107 18.57 3.07 -13.88
N SER A 108 19.07 1.82 -13.93
CA SER A 108 20.29 1.44 -13.23
C SER A 108 21.51 2.23 -13.70
N ASN A 109 21.65 2.46 -15.01
CA ASN A 109 22.75 3.24 -15.56
C ASN A 109 22.70 4.72 -15.13
N LEU A 110 21.51 5.34 -15.12
CA LEU A 110 21.31 6.70 -14.60
C LEU A 110 21.68 6.78 -13.12
N LEU A 111 21.15 5.89 -12.27
CA LEU A 111 21.44 5.87 -10.83
C LEU A 111 22.94 5.71 -10.55
N LYS A 112 23.63 4.80 -11.26
CA LYS A 112 25.08 4.63 -11.13
C LYS A 112 25.84 5.90 -11.49
N SER A 113 25.34 6.69 -12.44
CA SER A 113 25.99 7.92 -12.89
C SER A 113 25.74 9.08 -11.93
N ILE A 114 24.53 9.17 -11.37
CA ILE A 114 24.23 10.06 -10.24
C ILE A 114 25.21 9.77 -9.09
N MET A 115 25.31 8.51 -8.65
CA MET A 115 26.21 8.12 -7.55
C MET A 115 27.68 8.45 -7.85
N LYS A 116 28.14 8.30 -9.10
CA LYS A 116 29.50 8.67 -9.50
C LYS A 116 29.75 10.17 -9.42
N ILE A 117 28.80 10.98 -9.88
CA ILE A 117 28.92 12.44 -9.83
C ILE A 117 28.90 12.89 -8.36
N VAL A 118 27.92 12.45 -7.57
CA VAL A 118 27.79 12.83 -6.15
C VAL A 118 29.06 12.54 -5.36
N LYS A 119 29.75 11.41 -5.63
CA LYS A 119 31.04 11.08 -4.99
C LYS A 119 32.20 12.02 -5.35
N ARG A 120 32.11 12.76 -6.46
CA ARG A 120 33.13 13.73 -6.90
C ARG A 120 32.82 15.15 -6.45
N VAL A 121 31.56 15.44 -6.11
CA VAL A 121 31.17 16.77 -5.62
C VAL A 121 31.88 17.02 -4.29
N PRO A 122 32.61 18.15 -4.15
CA PRO A 122 33.25 18.48 -2.89
C PRO A 122 32.23 18.56 -1.75
N PRO A 123 32.58 18.08 -0.53
CA PRO A 123 31.69 18.21 0.60
C PRO A 123 31.46 19.68 0.92
N TYR A 124 30.19 20.01 1.16
CA TYR A 124 29.77 21.28 1.71
C TYR A 124 29.60 21.11 3.21
N SER A 125 30.16 22.04 3.99
CA SER A 125 30.20 21.97 5.45
C SER A 125 29.47 23.15 6.07
N TYR A 126 29.15 23.04 7.36
CA TYR A 126 28.58 24.14 8.12
C TYR A 126 29.48 25.39 8.11
N GLU A 127 30.80 25.22 8.19
CA GLU A 127 31.75 26.34 8.15
C GLU A 127 31.68 27.12 6.83
N LYS A 128 31.63 26.41 5.69
CA LYS A 128 31.47 27.04 4.37
C LYS A 128 30.15 27.81 4.28
N PHE A 129 29.08 27.22 4.81
CA PHE A 129 27.79 27.88 4.89
C PHE A 129 27.86 29.18 5.72
N MET A 130 28.49 29.13 6.89
CA MET A 130 28.64 30.30 7.77
C MET A 130 29.54 31.39 7.20
N ASN A 131 30.47 31.04 6.31
CA ASN A 131 31.29 31.98 5.54
C ASN A 131 30.54 32.59 4.33
N GLY A 132 29.28 32.21 4.10
CA GLY A 132 28.50 32.67 2.97
C GLY A 132 28.91 32.04 1.64
N GLU A 133 29.53 30.86 1.62
CA GLU A 133 29.82 30.17 0.37
C GLU A 133 28.56 29.53 -0.24
N VAL A 134 28.25 29.85 -1.50
CA VAL A 134 27.06 29.29 -2.16
C VAL A 134 27.31 27.90 -2.73
N CYS A 135 26.67 26.88 -2.17
CA CYS A 135 26.67 25.52 -2.72
C CYS A 135 25.51 25.30 -3.70
N ARG A 136 25.78 25.44 -5.00
CA ARG A 136 24.79 25.21 -6.08
C ARG A 136 24.14 23.82 -6.01
N PHE A 137 24.88 22.80 -5.57
CA PHE A 137 24.33 21.45 -5.41
C PHE A 137 23.29 21.39 -4.29
N PHE A 138 23.60 21.93 -3.12
CA PHE A 138 22.65 22.00 -1.99
C PHE A 138 21.40 22.80 -2.39
N LEU A 139 21.58 23.97 -3.01
CA LEU A 139 20.48 24.83 -3.47
C LEU A 139 19.56 24.14 -4.49
N PHE A 140 20.10 23.38 -5.44
CA PHE A 140 19.29 22.84 -6.53
C PHE A 140 18.76 21.43 -6.27
N PHE A 141 19.54 20.61 -5.57
CA PHE A 141 19.30 19.17 -5.51
C PHE A 141 18.77 18.64 -4.20
N GLY A 142 18.73 19.42 -3.10
CA GLY A 142 18.10 19.15 -1.78
C GLY A 142 18.23 17.73 -1.19
N GLU A 143 17.72 16.74 -1.92
CA GLU A 143 17.76 15.29 -1.79
C GLU A 143 19.14 14.64 -2.05
N TYR A 144 19.99 15.20 -2.93
CA TYR A 144 21.29 14.61 -3.32
C TYR A 144 22.48 15.21 -2.54
N GLN A 145 22.30 15.34 -1.23
CA GLN A 145 23.19 16.08 -0.33
C GLN A 145 24.66 15.70 -0.51
N ASN A 146 25.48 16.67 -0.90
CA ASN A 146 26.94 16.64 -0.76
C ASN A 146 27.36 17.15 0.63
N LEU A 147 26.52 16.93 1.65
CA LEU A 147 26.71 17.35 3.03
C LEU A 147 26.84 16.11 3.92
N ALA A 148 27.69 16.20 4.93
CA ALA A 148 27.63 15.25 6.03
C ALA A 148 26.36 15.50 6.86
N GLU A 149 25.79 14.45 7.43
CA GLU A 149 24.56 14.53 8.23
C GLU A 149 24.67 15.54 9.39
N GLY A 150 25.80 15.55 10.11
CA GLY A 150 26.04 16.52 11.18
C GLY A 150 26.16 17.98 10.69
N ASP A 151 26.69 18.21 9.48
CA ASP A 151 26.70 19.55 8.90
C ASP A 151 25.30 20.00 8.49
N TYR A 152 24.52 19.09 7.90
CA TYR A 152 23.13 19.36 7.55
C TYR A 152 22.32 19.81 8.76
N TYR A 153 22.34 19.06 9.88
CA TYR A 153 21.59 19.44 11.08
C TYR A 153 22.05 20.78 11.66
N ARG A 154 23.36 21.09 11.64
CA ARG A 154 23.86 22.40 12.10
C ARG A 154 23.39 23.57 11.22
N ILE A 155 23.37 23.38 9.90
CA ILE A 155 22.82 24.38 8.97
C ILE A 155 21.32 24.58 9.25
N ILE A 156 20.54 23.50 9.27
CA ILE A 156 19.09 23.58 9.54
C ILE A 156 18.83 24.26 10.88
N LYS A 157 19.56 23.89 11.94
CA LYS A 157 19.43 24.51 13.26
C LYS A 157 19.66 26.02 13.20
N TRP A 158 20.77 26.45 12.61
CA TRP A 158 21.08 27.88 12.47
C TRP A 158 20.00 28.62 11.68
N GLN A 159 19.51 28.03 10.58
CA GLN A 159 18.43 28.60 9.77
C GLN A 159 17.14 28.72 10.60
N THR A 160 16.74 27.66 11.28
CA THR A 160 15.55 27.60 12.14
C THR A 160 15.60 28.67 13.23
N GLU A 161 16.69 28.74 14.00
CA GLU A 161 16.84 29.69 15.10
C GLU A 161 16.73 31.14 14.62
N ASN A 162 17.42 31.50 13.52
CA ASN A 162 17.36 32.86 13.00
C ASN A 162 15.99 33.20 12.40
N ILE A 163 15.38 32.28 11.64
CA ILE A 163 14.05 32.51 11.05
C ILE A 163 13.00 32.67 12.14
N ILE A 164 13.01 31.80 13.16
CA ILE A 164 12.08 31.91 14.30
C ILE A 164 12.27 33.25 15.00
N ARG A 165 13.51 33.68 15.27
CA ARG A 165 13.78 35.00 15.87
C ARG A 165 13.21 36.15 15.03
N ILE A 166 13.43 36.13 13.72
CA ILE A 166 12.92 37.15 12.79
C ILE A 166 11.39 37.18 12.81
N ILE A 167 10.73 36.03 12.55
CA ILE A 167 9.26 35.96 12.50
C ILE A 167 8.66 36.35 13.84
N SER A 168 9.21 35.87 14.96
CA SER A 168 8.66 36.17 16.29
C SER A 168 8.72 37.66 16.61
N TYR A 169 9.81 38.33 16.24
CA TYR A 169 9.94 39.78 16.39
C TYR A 169 8.90 40.53 15.56
N GLU A 170 8.76 40.17 14.28
CA GLU A 170 7.80 40.81 13.37
C GLU A 170 6.35 40.56 13.81
N CYS A 171 6.02 39.34 14.25
CA CYS A 171 4.72 39.02 14.82
C CYS A 171 4.42 39.88 16.04
N ALA A 172 5.36 40.03 16.98
CA ALA A 172 5.17 40.88 18.15
C ALA A 172 4.89 42.35 17.76
N MET A 173 5.59 42.88 16.75
CA MET A 173 5.36 44.23 16.23
C MET A 173 3.97 44.38 15.58
N LEU A 174 3.61 43.45 14.70
CA LEU A 174 2.34 43.47 13.98
C LEU A 174 1.15 43.28 14.93
N ILE A 175 1.27 42.36 15.89
CA ILE A 175 0.27 42.14 16.93
C ILE A 175 0.12 43.42 17.77
N LYS A 176 1.22 44.06 18.18
CA LYS A 176 1.15 45.34 18.91
C LYS A 176 0.46 46.44 18.09
N LYS A 177 0.72 46.52 16.79
CA LYS A 177 0.01 47.43 15.86
C LYS A 177 -1.50 47.15 15.86
N ILE A 178 -1.90 45.88 15.79
CA ILE A 178 -3.31 45.47 15.86
C ILE A 178 -3.91 45.80 17.23
N GLN A 179 -3.23 45.48 18.34
CA GLN A 179 -3.68 45.75 19.70
C GLN A 179 -3.98 47.23 19.92
N ASN A 180 -3.07 48.11 19.48
CA ASN A 180 -3.24 49.56 19.55
C ASN A 180 -4.47 50.03 18.74
N TYR A 181 -4.70 49.45 17.57
CA TYR A 181 -5.87 49.76 16.75
C TYR A 181 -7.17 49.28 17.40
N CYS A 182 -7.16 48.08 17.99
CA CYS A 182 -8.28 47.52 18.72
C CYS A 182 -8.66 48.34 19.97
N GLN A 183 -7.71 49.04 20.61
CA GLN A 183 -8.03 49.93 21.76
C GLN A 183 -8.96 51.09 21.40
N ILE A 184 -8.92 51.56 20.14
CA ILE A 184 -9.70 52.72 19.68
C ILE A 184 -10.91 52.33 18.82
N LYS A 185 -11.15 51.03 18.60
CA LYS A 185 -12.28 50.53 17.81
C LYS A 185 -13.51 50.27 18.67
N GLU A 186 -14.68 50.67 18.17
CA GLU A 186 -15.96 50.36 18.83
C GLU A 186 -16.24 48.86 18.92
N ASN A 187 -15.87 48.09 17.89
CA ASN A 187 -16.02 46.63 17.88
C ASN A 187 -14.71 45.94 17.41
N PRO A 188 -13.77 45.71 18.35
CA PRO A 188 -12.48 45.09 18.04
C PRO A 188 -12.60 43.64 17.54
N ILE A 189 -13.57 42.89 18.06
CA ILE A 189 -13.78 41.48 17.68
C ILE A 189 -14.23 41.38 16.23
N SER A 190 -15.20 42.21 15.80
CA SER A 190 -15.64 42.21 14.40
C SER A 190 -14.52 42.59 13.43
N PHE A 191 -13.61 43.47 13.84
CA PHE A 191 -12.40 43.75 13.07
C PHE A 191 -11.50 42.51 12.95
N ILE A 192 -11.22 41.83 14.06
CA ILE A 192 -10.42 40.58 14.06
C ILE A 192 -11.06 39.50 13.20
N GLU A 193 -12.38 39.30 13.28
CA GLU A 193 -13.11 38.37 12.41
C GLU A 193 -12.92 38.69 10.93
N SER A 194 -12.98 39.98 10.56
CA SER A 194 -12.80 40.42 9.18
C SER A 194 -11.37 40.21 8.66
N GLU A 195 -10.36 40.49 9.50
CA GLU A 195 -8.96 40.27 9.15
C GLU A 195 -8.63 38.77 9.05
N ASN A 196 -9.14 37.97 10.00
CA ASN A 196 -8.96 36.52 9.97
C ASN A 196 -9.57 35.91 8.71
N LEU A 197 -10.73 36.39 8.26
CA LEU A 197 -11.35 35.95 7.01
C LEU A 197 -10.48 36.28 5.78
N LEU A 198 -9.82 37.44 5.74
CA LEU A 198 -8.89 37.79 4.66
C LEU A 198 -7.67 36.85 4.65
N ILE A 199 -7.13 36.55 5.83
CA ILE A 199 -6.02 35.60 5.97
C ILE A 199 -6.45 34.21 5.51
N ASP A 200 -7.60 33.70 5.96
CA ASP A 200 -8.11 32.39 5.56
C ASP A 200 -8.27 32.29 4.04
N GLN A 201 -8.78 33.35 3.39
CA GLN A 201 -8.88 33.41 1.93
C GLN A 201 -7.50 33.33 1.26
N LEU A 202 -6.49 34.06 1.76
CA LEU A 202 -5.14 34.04 1.22
C LEU A 202 -4.50 32.65 1.37
N LEU A 203 -4.55 32.07 2.56
CA LEU A 203 -3.93 30.77 2.84
C LEU A 203 -4.62 29.64 2.05
N ALA A 204 -5.94 29.77 1.80
CA ALA A 204 -6.72 28.83 1.01
C ALA A 204 -6.62 29.02 -0.51
N TYR A 205 -6.07 30.15 -1.01
CA TYR A 205 -5.99 30.48 -2.43
C TYR A 205 -5.36 29.34 -3.27
N LYS A 206 -5.89 29.01 -4.45
CA LYS A 206 -5.36 27.91 -5.29
C LYS A 206 -4.93 28.34 -6.69
N GLY A 207 -4.97 29.65 -6.97
CA GLY A 207 -4.52 30.17 -8.26
C GLY A 207 -3.00 30.18 -8.39
N SER A 208 -2.52 30.63 -9.55
CA SER A 208 -1.11 30.58 -9.92
C SER A 208 -0.46 31.94 -10.15
N ASP A 209 -1.13 33.02 -9.76
CA ASP A 209 -0.69 34.40 -10.01
C ASP A 209 -0.22 35.08 -8.71
N GLY A 210 1.03 35.51 -8.71
CA GLY A 210 1.59 36.27 -7.60
C GLY A 210 1.02 37.69 -7.47
N GLY A 211 0.52 38.27 -8.56
CA GLY A 211 -0.17 39.57 -8.53
C GLY A 211 -1.50 39.51 -7.77
N GLU A 212 -2.24 38.40 -7.91
CA GLU A 212 -3.46 38.16 -7.13
C GLU A 212 -3.13 38.01 -5.64
N ILE A 213 -2.05 37.29 -5.30
CA ILE A 213 -1.57 37.17 -3.92
C ILE A 213 -1.25 38.56 -3.33
N LYS A 214 -0.55 39.43 -4.06
CA LYS A 214 -0.28 40.80 -3.62
C LYS A 214 -1.57 41.60 -3.36
N ASN A 215 -2.55 41.50 -4.25
CA ASN A 215 -3.84 42.16 -4.08
C ASN A 215 -4.64 41.62 -2.88
N MET A 216 -4.42 40.36 -2.48
CA MET A 216 -5.01 39.82 -1.25
C MET A 216 -4.28 40.34 -0.01
N LEU A 217 -2.94 40.37 -0.05
CA LEU A 217 -2.10 40.94 1.02
C LEU A 217 -2.44 42.42 1.27
N SER A 218 -2.60 43.23 0.20
CA SER A 218 -2.85 44.67 0.30
C SER A 218 -4.19 45.05 0.93
N LYS A 219 -5.07 44.07 1.20
CA LYS A 219 -6.36 44.30 1.86
C LYS A 219 -6.30 44.14 3.38
N MET A 220 -5.22 43.58 3.90
CA MET A 220 -5.07 43.30 5.33
C MET A 220 -4.43 44.49 6.03
N TYR A 221 -4.95 44.84 7.19
CA TYR A 221 -4.49 45.98 7.99
C TYR A 221 -2.99 45.90 8.35
N ILE A 222 -2.48 44.68 8.52
CA ILE A 222 -1.05 44.47 8.82
C ILE A 222 -0.14 44.94 7.69
N PHE A 223 -0.64 45.05 6.44
CA PHE A 223 0.13 45.47 5.27
C PHE A 223 -0.12 46.91 4.81
N ASP A 224 -0.93 47.70 5.53
CA ASP A 224 -1.27 49.08 5.13
C ASP A 224 -0.04 49.99 4.92
N ASP A 225 1.05 49.73 5.64
CA ASP A 225 2.30 50.52 5.58
C ASP A 225 3.40 49.85 4.74
N PHE A 226 3.08 48.79 3.99
CA PHE A 226 4.04 47.98 3.26
C PHE A 226 4.02 48.30 1.77
N ASP A 227 5.21 48.52 1.20
CA ASP A 227 5.35 48.58 -0.25
C ASP A 227 5.49 47.16 -0.84
N LEU A 228 4.34 46.53 -1.09
CA LEU A 228 4.23 45.20 -1.69
C LEU A 228 4.79 45.14 -3.13
N ASN A 229 5.09 46.28 -3.77
CA ASN A 229 5.71 46.27 -5.11
C ASN A 229 7.15 45.76 -5.08
N ASN A 230 7.81 45.80 -3.91
CA ASN A 230 9.16 45.28 -3.74
C ASN A 230 9.22 43.74 -3.78
N TYR A 231 8.09 43.06 -3.62
CA TYR A 231 8.00 41.61 -3.64
C TYR A 231 7.91 41.13 -5.10
N LYS A 232 8.54 40.00 -5.41
CA LYS A 232 8.49 39.42 -6.75
C LYS A 232 7.34 38.42 -6.85
N ASP A 233 6.46 38.61 -7.83
CA ASP A 233 5.25 37.79 -8.02
C ASP A 233 5.57 36.29 -8.10
N TYR A 234 6.63 35.94 -8.84
CA TYR A 234 7.02 34.53 -8.99
C TYR A 234 7.52 33.91 -7.68
N LEU A 235 8.17 34.69 -6.79
CA LEU A 235 8.62 34.21 -5.49
C LEU A 235 7.44 34.09 -4.51
N LEU A 236 6.52 35.05 -4.52
CA LEU A 236 5.30 34.98 -3.72
C LEU A 236 4.48 33.72 -4.06
N HIS A 237 4.22 33.49 -5.33
CA HIS A 237 3.48 32.29 -5.77
C HIS A 237 4.24 30.99 -5.43
N GLU A 238 5.56 30.96 -5.61
CA GLU A 238 6.36 29.77 -5.28
C GLU A 238 6.35 29.45 -3.78
N ASN A 239 6.53 30.45 -2.92
CA ASN A 239 6.54 30.28 -1.47
C ASN A 239 5.14 30.01 -0.91
N HIS A 240 4.09 30.60 -1.50
CA HIS A 240 2.71 30.28 -1.16
C HIS A 240 2.40 28.81 -1.44
N ARG A 241 2.73 28.33 -2.64
CA ARG A 241 2.56 26.92 -3.02
C ARG A 241 3.30 25.97 -2.08
N THR A 242 4.50 26.37 -1.64
CA THR A 242 5.33 25.63 -0.69
C THR A 242 4.63 25.53 0.67
N TYR A 243 4.15 26.66 1.20
CA TYR A 243 3.35 26.71 2.43
C TYR A 243 2.10 25.81 2.34
N GLN A 244 1.38 25.84 1.22
CA GLN A 244 0.20 24.99 1.02
C GLN A 244 0.48 23.49 1.01
N ASN A 245 1.70 23.08 0.66
CA ASN A 245 2.11 21.68 0.71
C ASN A 245 2.62 21.27 2.11
N GLN A 246 2.56 22.16 3.10
CA GLN A 246 3.12 21.95 4.44
C GLN A 246 4.63 21.68 4.40
N GLU A 247 5.32 22.33 3.47
CA GLU A 247 6.78 22.21 3.30
C GLU A 247 7.45 23.55 3.53
N PHE A 248 8.68 23.54 4.03
CA PHE A 248 9.57 24.70 4.04
C PHE A 248 10.83 24.35 3.25
N HIS A 249 11.18 25.17 2.27
CA HIS A 249 12.35 24.93 1.42
C HIS A 249 13.62 25.41 2.11
N TRP A 250 14.11 24.66 3.09
CA TRP A 250 15.33 24.98 3.85
C TRP A 250 16.55 25.29 2.98
N HIS A 251 16.70 24.60 1.86
CA HIS A 251 17.77 24.84 0.90
C HIS A 251 17.68 26.19 0.19
N LYS A 252 16.53 26.89 0.21
CA LYS A 252 16.36 28.23 -0.36
C LYS A 252 16.51 29.34 0.67
N ALA A 253 16.35 29.05 1.95
CA ALA A 253 16.59 30.01 3.02
C ALA A 253 18.09 30.08 3.33
N ASP A 254 18.90 30.43 2.33
CA ASP A 254 20.36 30.38 2.48
C ASP A 254 20.92 31.50 3.38
N TYR A 255 22.22 31.43 3.63
CA TYR A 255 22.92 32.40 4.46
C TYR A 255 22.74 33.85 3.98
N HIS A 256 22.77 34.11 2.67
CA HIS A 256 22.66 35.46 2.13
C HIS A 256 21.26 36.05 2.22
N ILE A 257 20.24 35.20 2.41
CA ILE A 257 18.87 35.65 2.66
C ILE A 257 18.69 35.88 4.17
N ILE A 258 19.05 34.91 5.01
CA ILE A 258 18.76 34.95 6.45
C ILE A 258 19.68 35.93 7.18
N LYS A 259 21.00 35.90 6.92
CA LYS A 259 21.97 36.67 7.71
C LYS A 259 21.71 38.18 7.66
N PRO A 260 21.42 38.81 6.50
CA PRO A 260 21.11 40.25 6.48
C PRO A 260 19.84 40.61 7.28
N MET A 261 18.81 39.76 7.24
CA MET A 261 17.60 39.96 8.05
C MET A 261 17.90 39.81 9.54
N ALA A 262 18.71 38.82 9.91
CA ALA A 262 19.14 38.61 11.29
C ALA A 262 20.01 39.77 11.81
N ASP A 263 20.91 40.33 10.97
CA ASP A 263 21.71 41.50 11.34
C ASP A 263 20.87 42.76 11.48
N TYR A 264 19.86 42.92 10.62
CA TYR A 264 18.93 44.04 10.73
C TYR A 264 18.08 43.93 12.00
N LEU A 265 17.69 42.73 12.41
CA LEU A 265 16.98 42.48 13.67
C LEU A 265 17.78 42.97 14.90
N GLU A 266 19.12 42.80 14.92
CA GLU A 266 19.98 43.29 16.02
C GLU A 266 19.98 44.82 16.14
N LEU A 267 19.47 45.55 15.14
CA LEU A 267 19.29 47.01 15.18
C LEU A 267 17.94 47.43 15.76
N GLU A 268 17.13 46.48 16.23
CA GLU A 268 15.77 46.70 16.78
C GLU A 268 14.89 47.55 15.85
N PRO A 269 14.64 47.10 14.61
CA PRO A 269 14.01 47.91 13.60
C PRO A 269 12.54 48.19 13.95
N VAL A 270 12.13 49.44 13.74
CA VAL A 270 10.75 49.89 14.03
C VAL A 270 9.75 49.59 12.91
N THR A 271 10.21 48.97 11.83
CA THR A 271 9.40 48.54 10.68
C THR A 271 9.63 47.07 10.39
N VAL A 272 8.60 46.39 9.89
CA VAL A 272 8.66 44.98 9.46
C VAL A 272 9.46 44.87 8.16
N PHE A 273 10.21 43.79 8.01
CA PHE A 273 11.20 43.56 6.94
C PHE A 273 11.11 42.14 6.34
N THR A 274 9.94 41.51 6.49
CA THR A 274 9.65 40.15 6.02
C THR A 274 9.89 40.04 4.52
N SER A 275 10.36 38.89 4.06
CA SER A 275 10.58 38.60 2.63
C SER A 275 9.55 37.60 2.09
N GLU A 276 9.54 37.37 0.78
CA GLU A 276 8.63 36.41 0.13
C GLU A 276 8.72 35.00 0.72
N ILE A 277 9.86 34.64 1.32
CA ILE A 277 10.09 33.32 1.92
C ILE A 277 9.49 33.16 3.32
N LEU A 278 9.26 34.26 4.05
CA LEU A 278 8.79 34.24 5.45
C LEU A 278 7.36 34.77 5.63
N ILE A 279 6.85 35.56 4.67
CA ILE A 279 5.57 36.29 4.80
C ILE A 279 4.39 35.38 5.19
N PHE A 280 4.29 34.18 4.61
CA PHE A 280 3.17 33.28 4.87
C PHE A 280 3.23 32.67 6.26
N GLN A 281 4.44 32.41 6.78
CA GLN A 281 4.66 31.94 8.14
C GLN A 281 4.34 33.05 9.15
N THR A 282 4.73 34.29 8.88
CA THR A 282 4.37 35.45 9.72
C THR A 282 2.85 35.63 9.79
N ILE A 283 2.16 35.56 8.64
CA ILE A 283 0.70 35.64 8.56
C ILE A 283 0.02 34.48 9.31
N ASP A 284 0.53 33.25 9.14
CA ASP A 284 0.02 32.07 9.83
C ASP A 284 0.06 32.22 11.35
N LYS A 285 1.14 32.78 11.90
CA LYS A 285 1.26 33.02 13.35
C LYS A 285 0.29 34.09 13.85
N ILE A 286 0.02 35.12 13.04
CA ILE A 286 -1.01 36.11 13.35
C ILE A 286 -2.41 35.46 13.30
N ALA A 287 -2.67 34.55 12.35
CA ALA A 287 -3.92 33.80 12.27
C ALA A 287 -4.16 32.94 13.51
N VAL A 288 -3.11 32.27 14.01
CA VAL A 288 -3.18 31.49 15.26
C VAL A 288 -3.55 32.40 16.43
N TRP A 289 -2.91 33.56 16.55
CA TRP A 289 -3.24 34.54 17.60
C TRP A 289 -4.68 35.09 17.47
N PHE A 290 -5.15 35.36 16.26
CA PHE A 290 -6.56 35.74 16.04
C PHE A 290 -7.52 34.65 16.49
N LYS A 291 -7.22 33.39 16.17
CA LYS A 291 -8.05 32.26 16.59
C LYS A 291 -8.14 32.17 18.12
N GLU A 292 -7.03 32.34 18.84
CA GLU A 292 -7.03 32.35 20.32
C GLU A 292 -7.94 33.46 20.88
N ILE A 293 -7.92 34.65 20.28
CA ILE A 293 -8.81 35.75 20.68
C ILE A 293 -10.27 35.42 20.41
N LEU A 294 -10.58 34.87 19.23
CA LEU A 294 -11.94 34.46 18.87
C LEU A 294 -12.47 33.34 19.78
N GLU A 295 -11.57 32.56 20.38
CA GLU A 295 -11.87 31.55 21.40
C GLU A 295 -11.97 32.11 22.83
N GLY A 296 -11.73 33.42 23.01
CA GLY A 296 -11.94 34.14 24.28
C GLY A 296 -10.67 34.63 24.97
N ALA A 297 -9.50 34.56 24.34
CA ALA A 297 -8.28 35.15 24.88
C ALA A 297 -8.35 36.69 24.90
N ASP A 298 -7.66 37.31 25.87
CA ASP A 298 -7.57 38.77 25.97
C ASP A 298 -6.72 39.34 24.82
N ILE A 299 -7.32 40.22 24.01
CA ILE A 299 -6.67 40.95 22.91
C ILE A 299 -5.41 41.67 23.40
N GLN A 300 -5.42 42.23 24.60
CA GLN A 300 -4.34 43.06 25.13
C GLN A 300 -3.22 42.25 25.81
N LYS A 301 -3.35 40.92 25.88
CA LYS A 301 -2.30 40.06 26.40
C LYS A 301 -1.05 40.17 25.52
N GLU A 302 0.11 40.32 26.15
CA GLU A 302 1.39 40.35 25.43
C GLU A 302 1.60 39.04 24.65
N TYR A 303 1.98 39.17 23.38
CA TYR A 303 2.31 38.03 22.54
C TYR A 303 3.67 37.45 22.96
N VAL A 304 3.67 36.18 23.34
CA VAL A 304 4.87 35.44 23.72
C VAL A 304 4.93 34.16 22.91
N LEU A 305 6.07 33.91 22.27
CA LEU A 305 6.30 32.67 21.55
C LEU A 305 6.28 31.47 22.53
N PRO A 306 5.69 30.32 22.15
CA PRO A 306 5.80 29.10 22.95
C PRO A 306 7.26 28.70 23.22
N ASP A 307 7.52 28.26 24.45
CA ASP A 307 8.80 27.67 24.84
C ASP A 307 8.82 26.19 24.40
N TYR A 308 9.16 25.95 23.13
CA TYR A 308 9.12 24.61 22.54
C TYR A 308 9.93 23.55 23.30
N PRO A 309 11.12 23.84 23.87
CA PRO A 309 11.80 22.91 24.77
C PRO A 309 10.94 22.51 25.98
N LYS A 310 10.27 23.47 26.65
CA LYS A 310 9.37 23.14 27.76
C LYS A 310 8.12 22.38 27.31
N GLU A 311 7.57 22.72 26.15
CA GLU A 311 6.44 21.98 25.58
C GLU A 311 6.82 20.54 25.24
N LEU A 312 8.04 20.31 24.72
CA LEU A 312 8.56 18.96 24.51
C LEU A 312 8.72 18.22 25.83
N ASP A 313 9.31 18.84 26.85
CA ASP A 313 9.45 18.22 28.18
C ASP A 313 8.07 17.87 28.78
N ARG A 314 7.05 18.73 28.60
CA ARG A 314 5.65 18.43 28.96
C ARG A 314 5.16 17.17 28.25
N ILE A 315 5.32 17.09 26.94
CA ILE A 315 4.90 15.93 26.13
C ILE A 315 5.62 14.65 26.55
N GLU A 316 6.93 14.72 26.79
CA GLU A 316 7.73 13.57 27.27
C GLU A 316 7.24 13.09 28.65
N ASN A 317 6.93 14.01 29.58
CA ASN A 317 6.40 13.66 30.89
C ASN A 317 5.00 13.05 30.81
N GLU A 318 4.10 13.64 30.02
CA GLU A 318 2.76 13.08 29.81
C GLU A 318 2.82 11.69 29.15
N ALA A 319 3.76 11.45 28.23
CA ALA A 319 4.01 10.15 27.64
C ALA A 319 4.51 9.15 28.69
N LYS A 320 5.44 9.58 29.55
CA LYS A 320 6.01 8.76 30.63
C LYS A 320 4.94 8.31 31.63
N GLU A 321 4.05 9.20 32.05
CA GLU A 321 2.93 8.86 32.94
C GLU A 321 1.98 7.81 32.32
N GLU A 322 1.75 7.88 31.01
CA GLU A 322 0.97 6.88 30.28
C GLU A 322 1.70 5.53 30.21
N ILE A 323 3.00 5.54 29.91
CA ILE A 323 3.84 4.34 29.86
C ILE A 323 3.84 3.64 31.23
N GLU A 324 4.12 4.39 32.30
CA GLU A 324 4.15 3.86 33.68
C GLU A 324 2.82 3.20 34.04
N ARG A 325 1.68 3.86 33.75
CA ARG A 325 0.36 3.27 34.00
C ARG A 325 0.12 1.97 33.23
N VAL A 326 0.52 1.89 31.96
CA VAL A 326 0.34 0.67 31.17
C VAL A 326 1.28 -0.44 31.66
N SER A 327 2.51 -0.10 32.01
CA SER A 327 3.51 -1.03 32.56
C SER A 327 3.09 -1.56 33.94
N ASP A 328 2.52 -0.73 34.81
CA ASP A 328 1.96 -1.14 36.10
C ASP A 328 0.80 -2.13 35.92
N LEU A 329 -0.16 -1.81 35.04
CA LEU A 329 -1.27 -2.72 34.72
C LEU A 329 -0.80 -4.06 34.16
N MET A 330 0.27 -4.05 33.36
CA MET A 330 0.89 -5.26 32.84
C MET A 330 1.54 -6.07 33.98
N CYS A 331 2.32 -5.42 34.85
CA CYS A 331 2.96 -6.05 36.00
C CYS A 331 1.94 -6.65 36.97
N ASP A 332 0.86 -5.92 37.28
CA ASP A 332 -0.24 -6.40 38.12
C ASP A 332 -0.87 -7.65 37.53
N TYR A 333 -1.11 -7.69 36.22
CA TYR A 333 -1.66 -8.85 35.54
C TYR A 333 -0.72 -10.07 35.56
N ILE A 334 0.59 -9.84 35.37
CA ILE A 334 1.62 -10.89 35.39
C ILE A 334 1.77 -11.50 36.80
N ASN A 335 1.72 -10.66 37.84
CA ASN A 335 1.96 -11.07 39.22
C ASN A 335 0.72 -11.63 39.94
N ASP A 336 -0.46 -11.53 39.34
CA ASP A 336 -1.69 -12.13 39.88
C ASP A 336 -1.61 -13.66 39.81
N GLU A 337 -1.50 -14.30 40.97
CA GLU A 337 -1.40 -15.76 41.14
C GLU A 337 -2.61 -16.53 40.57
N THR A 338 -3.72 -15.85 40.29
CA THR A 338 -4.91 -16.47 39.68
C THR A 338 -4.76 -16.69 38.17
N ASN A 339 -3.85 -15.98 37.51
CA ASN A 339 -3.63 -16.09 36.08
C ASN A 339 -2.71 -17.27 35.75
N SER A 340 -3.10 -18.07 34.76
CA SER A 340 -2.22 -19.14 34.27
C SER A 340 -1.12 -18.59 33.37
N GLU A 341 0.01 -19.30 33.27
CA GLU A 341 1.11 -18.98 32.35
C GLU A 341 0.63 -18.74 30.91
N LYS A 342 -0.37 -19.52 30.46
CA LYS A 342 -0.97 -19.39 29.13
C LYS A 342 -1.79 -18.10 28.98
N ASP A 343 -2.52 -17.70 30.02
CA ASP A 343 -3.33 -16.48 30.01
C ASP A 343 -2.43 -15.25 30.00
N ILE A 344 -1.38 -15.25 30.83
CA ILE A 344 -0.37 -14.19 30.85
C ILE A 344 0.32 -14.07 29.49
N LYS A 345 0.75 -15.20 28.91
CA LYS A 345 1.34 -15.22 27.56
C LYS A 345 0.42 -14.61 26.51
N SER A 346 -0.87 -14.97 26.55
CA SER A 346 -1.87 -14.47 25.59
C SER A 346 -2.14 -12.98 25.78
N TYR A 347 -2.23 -12.51 27.04
CA TYR A 347 -2.38 -11.11 27.39
C TYR A 347 -1.21 -10.27 26.84
N MET A 348 0.03 -10.68 27.10
CA MET A 348 1.22 -9.95 26.66
C MET A 348 1.34 -9.90 25.14
N ILE A 349 1.05 -11.00 24.43
CA ILE A 349 1.00 -11.02 22.96
C ILE A 349 -0.05 -10.01 22.45
N ASN A 350 -1.24 -10.00 23.03
CA ASN A 350 -2.29 -9.06 22.64
C ASN A 350 -1.91 -7.60 22.91
N LEU A 351 -1.31 -7.32 24.07
CA LEU A 351 -0.82 -5.99 24.42
C LEU A 351 0.25 -5.53 23.41
N TYR A 352 1.18 -6.42 23.07
CA TYR A 352 2.23 -6.18 22.10
C TYR A 352 1.68 -5.91 20.68
N ASP A 353 0.71 -6.70 20.23
CA ASP A 353 0.04 -6.54 18.93
C ASP A 353 -0.82 -5.26 18.86
N ASN A 354 -1.50 -4.91 19.95
CA ASN A 354 -2.26 -3.66 20.04
C ASN A 354 -1.32 -2.45 19.94
N ASN A 355 -0.20 -2.48 20.66
CA ASN A 355 0.82 -1.43 20.60
C ASN A 355 1.43 -1.31 19.19
N ARG A 356 1.74 -2.45 18.54
CA ARG A 356 2.20 -2.49 17.14
C ARG A 356 1.18 -1.90 16.17
N SER A 357 -0.11 -2.16 16.39
CA SER A 357 -1.20 -1.64 15.57
C SER A 357 -1.31 -0.12 15.66
N LYS A 358 -1.17 0.45 16.86
CA LYS A 358 -1.09 1.90 17.08
C LYS A 358 0.09 2.52 16.33
N LEU A 359 1.28 1.94 16.48
CA LEU A 359 2.47 2.36 15.72
C LEU A 359 2.21 2.33 14.20
N ASN A 360 1.60 1.27 13.68
CA ASN A 360 1.34 1.13 12.25
C ASN A 360 0.37 2.18 11.71
N ALA A 361 -0.58 2.65 12.53
CA ALA A 361 -1.52 3.71 12.15
C ALA A 361 -0.84 5.08 11.94
N ILE A 362 0.29 5.32 12.60
CA ILE A 362 1.05 6.58 12.47
C ILE A 362 1.78 6.64 11.13
N LYS A 363 1.55 7.70 10.35
CA LYS A 363 2.10 7.82 8.99
C LYS A 363 3.58 8.15 8.96
N ASP A 364 4.00 9.13 9.76
CA ASP A 364 5.39 9.58 9.82
C ASP A 364 6.06 9.03 11.08
N LYS A 365 7.07 8.20 10.90
CA LYS A 365 7.79 7.50 11.98
C LYS A 365 9.25 7.97 12.09
N ARG A 366 9.66 8.97 11.30
CA ARG A 366 11.07 9.40 11.20
C ARG A 366 11.63 9.89 12.53
N VAL A 367 10.79 10.46 13.39
CA VAL A 367 11.20 10.95 14.71
C VAL A 367 11.67 9.83 15.65
N LEU A 368 11.30 8.57 15.41
CA LEU A 368 11.81 7.44 16.19
C LEU A 368 13.35 7.36 16.16
N GLU A 369 13.99 7.80 15.06
CA GLU A 369 15.45 7.88 14.95
C GLU A 369 16.09 8.87 15.94
N LEU A 370 15.28 9.73 16.57
CA LEU A 370 15.68 10.86 17.42
C LEU A 370 15.30 10.70 18.90
N ILE A 371 14.52 9.67 19.27
CA ILE A 371 14.01 9.45 20.65
C ILE A 371 15.12 9.00 21.62
N SER A 372 16.33 8.74 21.13
CA SER A 372 17.46 8.37 21.98
C SER A 372 18.03 9.56 22.77
N ASN A 373 18.43 9.32 24.03
CA ASN A 373 18.94 10.37 24.94
C ASN A 373 20.12 11.18 24.37
N ASP A 374 21.00 10.55 23.59
CA ASP A 374 22.15 11.19 22.92
C ASP A 374 21.73 12.20 21.83
N LYS A 375 20.48 12.13 21.37
CA LYS A 375 19.91 12.99 20.33
C LYS A 375 18.84 13.96 20.82
N LYS A 376 18.64 14.13 22.14
CA LYS A 376 17.63 15.05 22.69
C LYS A 376 17.71 16.46 22.10
N HIS A 377 18.90 17.00 21.88
CA HIS A 377 19.09 18.31 21.24
C HIS A 377 18.54 18.35 19.79
N VAL A 378 18.69 17.27 19.01
CA VAL A 378 18.14 17.15 17.65
C VAL A 378 16.62 16.97 17.70
N LEU A 379 16.10 16.26 18.70
CA LEU A 379 14.66 16.12 18.92
C LEU A 379 14.01 17.45 19.24
N ILE A 380 14.63 18.27 20.09
CA ILE A 380 14.19 19.66 20.38
C ILE A 380 14.15 20.48 19.09
N ASP A 381 15.22 20.44 18.30
CA ASP A 381 15.30 21.19 17.04
C ASP A 381 14.23 20.71 16.04
N PHE A 382 14.03 19.40 15.94
CA PHE A 382 12.98 18.80 15.11
C PHE A 382 11.58 19.23 15.58
N PHE A 383 11.28 19.11 16.87
CA PHE A 383 9.99 19.47 17.44
C PHE A 383 9.72 20.97 17.26
N THR A 384 10.68 21.83 17.61
CA THR A 384 10.60 23.28 17.41
C THR A 384 10.30 23.62 15.95
N THR A 385 11.04 23.02 15.02
CA THR A 385 10.86 23.26 13.59
C THR A 385 9.47 22.81 13.12
N ASN A 386 9.06 21.59 13.47
CA ASN A 386 7.77 21.07 13.00
C ASN A 386 6.59 21.76 13.67
N SER A 387 6.66 22.11 14.95
CA SER A 387 5.60 22.82 15.67
C SER A 387 5.48 24.27 15.21
N PHE A 388 6.60 24.93 14.89
CA PHE A 388 6.58 26.32 14.40
C PHE A 388 6.12 26.41 12.95
N PHE A 389 6.63 25.56 12.05
CA PHE A 389 6.35 25.67 10.61
C PHE A 389 5.17 24.81 10.12
N SER A 390 4.58 23.97 10.98
CA SER A 390 3.36 23.20 10.66
C SER A 390 2.11 24.06 10.83
N ASN A 391 1.18 23.90 9.90
CA ASN A 391 -0.17 24.49 9.99
C ASN A 391 -1.09 23.68 10.94
N ASN A 392 -0.57 22.64 11.61
CA ASN A 392 -1.28 21.84 12.61
C ASN A 392 -0.31 21.36 13.71
N PRO A 393 0.06 22.23 14.66
CA PRO A 393 0.98 21.90 15.75
C PRO A 393 0.41 20.85 16.71
N GLU A 394 -0.89 20.89 17.02
CA GLU A 394 -1.56 19.89 17.89
C GLU A 394 -1.35 18.46 17.39
N LYS A 395 -1.40 18.27 16.06
CA LYS A 395 -1.12 16.97 15.44
C LYS A 395 0.35 16.57 15.53
N VAL A 396 1.28 17.52 15.51
CA VAL A 396 2.71 17.23 15.74
C VAL A 396 2.90 16.73 17.16
N GLU A 397 2.34 17.41 18.14
CA GLU A 397 2.39 17.02 19.56
C GLU A 397 1.77 15.65 19.80
N SER A 398 0.54 15.44 19.34
CA SER A 398 -0.19 14.17 19.53
C SER A 398 0.52 12.99 18.86
N ASN A 399 1.05 13.17 17.64
CA ASN A 399 1.82 12.10 16.98
C ASN A 399 3.12 11.81 17.70
N LEU A 400 3.83 12.83 18.19
CA LEU A 400 5.09 12.64 18.92
C LEU A 400 4.85 11.90 20.24
N LYS A 401 3.86 12.33 21.01
CA LYS A 401 3.45 11.66 22.26
C LYS A 401 3.15 10.18 22.02
N GLU A 402 2.29 9.88 21.05
CA GLU A 402 1.93 8.49 20.73
C GLU A 402 3.15 7.69 20.25
N LEU A 403 4.06 8.29 19.46
CA LEU A 403 5.28 7.63 19.02
C LEU A 403 6.23 7.27 20.17
N ILE A 404 6.40 8.17 21.15
CA ILE A 404 7.18 7.90 22.36
C ILE A 404 6.54 6.73 23.13
N ILE A 405 5.23 6.80 23.38
CA ILE A 405 4.50 5.75 24.11
C ILE A 405 4.66 4.39 23.42
N VAL A 406 4.37 4.30 22.13
CA VAL A 406 4.43 3.00 21.43
C VAL A 406 5.85 2.49 21.26
N HIS A 407 6.85 3.37 21.18
CA HIS A 407 8.25 2.99 21.12
C HIS A 407 8.70 2.35 22.43
N GLU A 408 8.54 3.07 23.56
CA GLU A 408 8.98 2.58 24.87
C GLU A 408 8.21 1.32 25.31
N LEU A 409 6.88 1.31 25.17
CA LEU A 409 6.08 0.12 25.50
C LEU A 409 6.47 -1.10 24.65
N SER A 410 6.96 -0.91 23.42
CA SER A 410 7.43 -2.04 22.63
C SER A 410 8.65 -2.73 23.25
N TRP A 411 9.49 -1.99 23.95
CA TRP A 411 10.64 -2.56 24.67
C TRP A 411 10.23 -3.10 26.03
N ASP A 412 9.43 -2.36 26.81
CA ASP A 412 8.97 -2.79 28.14
C ASP A 412 8.23 -4.13 28.08
N ILE A 413 7.28 -4.28 27.14
CA ILE A 413 6.51 -5.52 26.98
C ILE A 413 7.44 -6.67 26.58
N LEU A 414 8.41 -6.42 25.70
CA LEU A 414 9.35 -7.45 25.25
C LEU A 414 10.29 -7.91 26.37
N VAL A 415 10.80 -6.96 27.16
CA VAL A 415 11.67 -7.26 28.32
C VAL A 415 10.90 -8.08 29.34
N ALA A 416 9.70 -7.63 29.74
CA ALA A 416 8.86 -8.37 30.67
C ALA A 416 8.54 -9.79 30.17
N TYR A 417 8.27 -9.93 28.86
CA TYR A 417 7.99 -11.24 28.26
C TYR A 417 9.21 -12.16 28.30
N ASN A 418 10.39 -11.62 27.99
CA ASN A 418 11.63 -12.38 28.04
C ASN A 418 11.99 -12.82 29.47
N ASP A 419 11.80 -11.94 30.44
CA ASP A 419 12.05 -12.24 31.86
C ASP A 419 11.13 -13.35 32.38
N MET A 420 9.87 -13.35 31.94
CA MET A 420 8.89 -14.35 32.34
C MET A 420 9.09 -15.72 31.66
N PHE A 421 9.33 -15.74 30.34
CA PHE A 421 9.32 -16.98 29.55
C PHE A 421 10.72 -17.47 29.10
N GLY A 422 11.78 -16.70 29.35
CA GLY A 422 13.14 -17.02 28.93
C GLY A 422 13.35 -16.99 27.40
N THR A 423 12.47 -16.32 26.66
CA THR A 423 12.50 -16.24 25.20
C THR A 423 12.77 -14.82 24.72
N LYS A 424 13.74 -14.66 23.81
CA LYS A 424 14.14 -13.36 23.26
C LYS A 424 13.12 -12.70 22.33
N ASN A 425 12.11 -13.44 21.89
CA ASN A 425 11.12 -13.01 20.89
C ASN A 425 9.72 -13.37 21.40
N ILE A 426 8.76 -12.46 21.19
CA ILE A 426 7.36 -12.67 21.53
C ILE A 426 6.71 -13.62 20.53
N TYR A 427 7.08 -13.51 19.26
CA TYR A 427 6.55 -14.36 18.20
C TYR A 427 7.58 -15.44 17.78
N ASP A 428 7.11 -16.59 17.30
CA ASP A 428 8.01 -17.59 16.71
C ASP A 428 8.52 -17.12 15.35
N ILE A 429 9.80 -16.76 15.28
CA ILE A 429 10.40 -16.22 14.05
C ILE A 429 10.44 -17.24 12.91
N ARG A 430 10.37 -18.54 13.23
CA ARG A 430 10.43 -19.61 12.24
C ARG A 430 9.15 -19.73 11.40
N ASP A 431 8.06 -19.09 11.81
CA ASP A 431 6.74 -19.17 11.16
C ASP A 431 6.45 -18.00 10.17
N TYR A 432 7.41 -17.10 9.96
CA TYR A 432 7.14 -15.87 9.21
C TYR A 432 7.13 -16.03 7.68
N GLY A 433 7.92 -16.95 7.12
CA GLY A 433 7.86 -17.28 5.68
C GLY A 433 8.13 -16.12 4.70
N VAL A 434 8.70 -14.99 5.12
CA VAL A 434 8.91 -13.80 4.27
C VAL A 434 9.69 -14.11 2.98
N SER A 435 10.80 -14.82 3.13
CA SER A 435 11.66 -15.24 2.01
C SER A 435 10.98 -16.29 1.12
N GLU A 436 10.21 -17.18 1.74
CA GLU A 436 9.40 -18.21 1.09
C GLU A 436 8.31 -17.57 0.22
N ILE A 437 7.46 -16.72 0.81
CA ILE A 437 6.38 -15.99 0.12
C ILE A 437 6.94 -15.24 -1.08
N THR A 438 8.00 -14.46 -0.89
CA THR A 438 8.61 -13.66 -1.97
C THR A 438 9.04 -14.54 -3.15
N MET A 439 9.58 -15.73 -2.87
CA MET A 439 9.97 -16.68 -3.91
C MET A 439 8.76 -17.31 -4.60
N LEU A 440 7.74 -17.73 -3.84
CA LEU A 440 6.52 -18.35 -4.37
C LEU A 440 5.70 -17.36 -5.21
N LEU A 441 5.60 -16.10 -4.80
CA LEU A 441 4.93 -15.05 -5.57
C LEU A 441 5.52 -14.93 -6.99
N ASN A 442 6.84 -15.06 -7.13
CA ASN A 442 7.51 -15.04 -8.43
C ASN A 442 7.21 -16.28 -9.30
N LYS A 443 6.58 -17.32 -8.76
CA LYS A 443 6.10 -18.50 -9.52
C LYS A 443 4.63 -18.37 -9.96
N MET A 444 3.88 -17.44 -9.39
CA MET A 444 2.47 -17.16 -9.73
C MET A 444 2.35 -16.05 -10.79
N VAL A 445 1.12 -15.81 -11.27
CA VAL A 445 0.82 -14.63 -12.09
C VAL A 445 0.50 -13.45 -11.18
N LEU A 446 1.43 -12.49 -11.09
CA LEU A 446 1.24 -11.28 -10.29
C LEU A 446 0.71 -10.13 -11.14
N ASN A 447 -0.23 -9.36 -10.56
CA ASN A 447 -0.64 -8.08 -11.10
C ASN A 447 0.18 -6.92 -10.50
N LYS A 448 0.08 -5.75 -11.15
CA LYS A 448 0.77 -4.51 -10.73
C LYS A 448 0.50 -4.11 -9.28
N LYS A 449 -0.74 -4.29 -8.79
CA LYS A 449 -1.15 -3.90 -7.43
C LYS A 449 -0.45 -4.79 -6.40
N LEU A 450 -0.58 -6.12 -6.53
CA LEU A 450 0.03 -7.09 -5.61
C LEU A 450 1.55 -6.97 -5.57
N TYR A 451 2.19 -6.85 -6.73
CA TYR A 451 3.65 -6.67 -6.78
C TYR A 451 4.09 -5.40 -6.04
N LYS A 452 3.40 -4.27 -6.26
CA LYS A 452 3.73 -3.00 -5.59
C LYS A 452 3.52 -3.09 -4.08
N THR A 453 2.45 -3.74 -3.61
CA THR A 453 2.19 -3.94 -2.18
C THR A 453 3.31 -4.75 -1.53
N GLY A 454 3.65 -5.93 -2.09
CA GLY A 454 4.72 -6.76 -1.54
C GLY A 454 6.10 -6.09 -1.61
N LYS A 455 6.41 -5.40 -2.72
CA LYS A 455 7.67 -4.66 -2.85
C LYS A 455 7.78 -3.52 -1.85
N LYS A 456 6.69 -2.76 -1.64
CA LYS A 456 6.64 -1.69 -0.64
C LYS A 456 6.88 -2.26 0.76
N ALA A 457 6.26 -3.37 1.12
CA ALA A 457 6.47 -4.00 2.43
C ALA A 457 7.95 -4.39 2.67
N MET A 458 8.62 -4.94 1.65
CA MET A 458 10.05 -5.23 1.71
C MET A 458 10.91 -3.95 1.84
N ASP A 459 10.60 -2.92 1.05
CA ASP A 459 11.34 -1.65 1.08
C ASP A 459 11.18 -0.94 2.43
N ASP A 460 9.95 -0.90 2.96
CA ASP A 460 9.62 -0.36 4.28
C ASP A 460 10.35 -1.15 5.38
N PHE A 461 10.40 -2.48 5.31
CA PHE A 461 11.16 -3.30 6.26
C PHE A 461 12.65 -2.92 6.29
N PHE A 462 13.32 -2.89 5.14
CA PHE A 462 14.75 -2.56 5.09
C PHE A 462 15.04 -1.13 5.53
N LEU A 463 14.15 -0.19 5.20
CA LEU A 463 14.28 1.19 5.63
C LEU A 463 14.12 1.31 7.14
N HIS A 464 13.06 0.72 7.71
CA HIS A 464 12.69 0.92 9.10
C HIS A 464 13.60 0.14 10.06
N PHE A 465 14.01 -1.07 9.68
CA PHE A 465 14.82 -1.96 10.53
C PHE A 465 16.14 -1.32 10.98
N GLN A 466 16.77 -0.52 10.12
CA GLN A 466 18.04 0.12 10.43
C GLN A 466 17.90 1.44 11.19
N LYS A 467 16.68 1.99 11.28
CA LYS A 467 16.43 3.38 11.61
C LYS A 467 15.67 3.54 12.93
N TYR A 468 14.57 2.82 13.09
CA TYR A 468 13.59 3.15 14.12
C TYR A 468 13.87 2.55 15.50
N SER A 469 14.96 1.82 15.67
CA SER A 469 15.34 1.20 16.97
C SER A 469 14.18 0.47 17.66
N LEU A 470 13.32 -0.20 16.87
CA LEU A 470 12.21 -1.00 17.37
C LEU A 470 12.64 -2.47 17.51
N PRO A 471 11.91 -3.26 18.32
CA PRO A 471 12.10 -4.70 18.37
C PRO A 471 12.08 -5.36 16.98
N PHE A 472 12.97 -6.33 16.77
CA PHE A 472 13.05 -7.06 15.49
C PHE A 472 11.72 -7.73 15.11
N ASP A 473 11.02 -8.27 16.12
CA ASP A 473 9.72 -8.91 15.98
C ASP A 473 8.64 -8.00 15.39
N TYR A 474 8.64 -6.69 15.69
CA TYR A 474 7.71 -5.73 15.06
C TYR A 474 7.93 -5.66 13.55
N HIS A 475 9.20 -5.52 13.14
CA HIS A 475 9.54 -5.41 11.73
C HIS A 475 9.13 -6.67 10.97
N ILE A 476 9.43 -7.84 11.55
CA ILE A 476 9.14 -9.12 10.90
C ILE A 476 7.64 -9.40 10.86
N LYS A 477 6.89 -9.13 11.94
CA LYS A 477 5.44 -9.30 11.98
C LYS A 477 4.73 -8.39 10.97
N ASN A 478 5.14 -7.12 10.89
CA ASN A 478 4.59 -6.16 9.94
C ASN A 478 4.77 -6.60 8.48
N ILE A 479 5.98 -7.04 8.11
CA ILE A 479 6.21 -7.52 6.75
C ILE A 479 5.51 -8.86 6.48
N GLN A 480 5.46 -9.76 7.47
CA GLN A 480 4.74 -11.03 7.36
C GLN A 480 3.29 -10.78 6.99
N GLU A 481 2.54 -9.99 7.77
CA GLU A 481 1.10 -9.81 7.57
C GLU A 481 0.78 -9.32 6.15
N VAL A 482 1.51 -8.31 5.68
CA VAL A 482 1.31 -7.77 4.33
C VAL A 482 1.67 -8.81 3.26
N LEU A 483 2.77 -9.54 3.42
CA LEU A 483 3.16 -10.57 2.46
C LEU A 483 2.20 -11.77 2.47
N SER A 484 1.69 -12.18 3.63
CA SER A 484 0.68 -13.23 3.78
C SER A 484 -0.63 -12.86 3.09
N GLU A 485 -1.07 -11.61 3.20
CA GLU A 485 -2.25 -11.09 2.49
C GLU A 485 -2.01 -11.07 0.98
N VAL A 486 -0.83 -10.60 0.53
CA VAL A 486 -0.44 -10.61 -0.88
C VAL A 486 -0.41 -12.04 -1.42
N PHE A 487 0.14 -13.00 -0.66
CA PHE A 487 0.17 -14.41 -1.03
C PHE A 487 -1.23 -15.00 -1.16
N THR A 488 -2.08 -14.80 -0.15
CA THR A 488 -3.46 -15.31 -0.16
C THR A 488 -4.25 -14.75 -1.34
N THR A 489 -4.09 -13.45 -1.62
CA THR A 489 -4.73 -12.81 -2.76
C THR A 489 -4.17 -13.30 -4.09
N ALA A 490 -2.86 -13.54 -4.17
CA ALA A 490 -2.22 -14.10 -5.37
C ALA A 490 -2.69 -15.54 -5.63
N MET A 491 -2.87 -16.35 -4.59
CA MET A 491 -3.44 -17.70 -4.67
C MET A 491 -4.87 -17.68 -5.22
N LYS A 492 -5.73 -16.81 -4.67
CA LYS A 492 -7.10 -16.63 -5.17
C LYS A 492 -7.14 -16.22 -6.65
N ASN A 493 -6.26 -15.30 -7.05
CA ASN A 493 -6.16 -14.89 -8.45
C ASN A 493 -5.63 -16.02 -9.33
N LEU A 494 -4.69 -16.82 -8.83
CA LEU A 494 -4.15 -17.97 -9.55
C LEU A 494 -5.24 -19.02 -9.82
N GLN A 495 -6.13 -19.26 -8.86
CA GLN A 495 -7.29 -20.14 -9.06
C GLN A 495 -8.16 -19.66 -10.23
N ALA A 496 -8.59 -18.39 -10.22
CA ALA A 496 -9.40 -17.83 -11.30
C ALA A 496 -8.68 -17.93 -12.67
N ILE A 497 -7.37 -17.67 -12.71
CA ILE A 497 -6.57 -17.80 -13.94
C ILE A 497 -6.51 -19.26 -14.41
N LEU A 498 -6.38 -20.21 -13.49
CA LEU A 498 -6.35 -21.64 -13.80
C LEU A 498 -7.71 -22.16 -14.31
N ASP A 499 -8.82 -21.53 -13.93
CA ASP A 499 -10.16 -21.89 -14.43
C ASP A 499 -10.33 -21.48 -15.91
N ASP A 500 -9.74 -20.35 -16.31
CA ASP A 500 -9.81 -19.83 -17.68
C ASP A 500 -8.68 -20.33 -18.62
N ALA A 501 -7.63 -20.95 -18.06
CA ALA A 501 -6.45 -21.36 -18.81
C ALA A 501 -6.70 -22.55 -19.75
N GLN A 502 -5.97 -22.58 -20.88
CA GLN A 502 -6.02 -23.71 -21.81
C GLN A 502 -5.61 -25.03 -21.11
N PRO A 503 -6.38 -26.12 -21.23
CA PRO A 503 -6.17 -27.35 -20.44
C PRO A 503 -4.76 -27.93 -20.52
N THR A 504 -4.16 -27.95 -21.71
CA THR A 504 -2.78 -28.43 -21.92
C THR A 504 -1.76 -27.55 -21.21
N ASN A 505 -1.93 -26.24 -21.27
CA ASN A 505 -1.04 -25.30 -20.62
C ASN A 505 -1.20 -25.33 -19.10
N LYS A 506 -2.43 -25.51 -18.60
CA LYS A 506 -2.75 -25.72 -17.18
C LYS A 506 -1.99 -26.94 -16.64
N VAL A 507 -2.03 -28.08 -17.33
CA VAL A 507 -1.33 -29.30 -16.89
C VAL A 507 0.19 -29.11 -16.85
N ILE A 508 0.78 -28.55 -17.90
CA ILE A 508 2.23 -28.30 -17.98
C ILE A 508 2.65 -27.30 -16.88
N PHE A 509 1.85 -26.22 -16.75
CA PHE A 509 1.58 -25.43 -15.55
C PHE A 509 2.00 -26.07 -14.22
N LEU A 510 1.01 -26.84 -13.74
CA LEU A 510 0.95 -27.43 -12.42
C LEU A 510 2.10 -28.42 -12.23
N GLN A 511 2.36 -29.28 -13.22
CA GLN A 511 3.44 -30.26 -13.15
C GLN A 511 4.81 -29.61 -12.99
N SER A 512 5.09 -28.52 -13.72
CA SER A 512 6.35 -27.80 -13.62
C SER A 512 6.51 -27.17 -12.24
N ARG A 513 5.49 -26.45 -11.75
CA ARG A 513 5.59 -25.74 -10.45
C ARG A 513 5.63 -26.68 -9.25
N ILE A 514 4.86 -27.78 -9.25
CA ILE A 514 4.95 -28.83 -8.21
C ILE A 514 6.36 -29.42 -8.18
N LYS A 515 6.93 -29.75 -9.35
CA LYS A 515 8.28 -30.33 -9.42
C LYS A 515 9.33 -29.38 -8.86
N GLU A 516 9.27 -28.10 -9.20
CA GLU A 516 10.21 -27.09 -8.70
C GLU A 516 10.11 -26.90 -7.18
N ILE A 517 8.89 -26.90 -6.62
CA ILE A 517 8.68 -26.81 -5.17
C ILE A 517 9.28 -28.04 -4.47
N LYS A 518 8.99 -29.26 -4.96
CA LYS A 518 9.56 -30.51 -4.42
C LYS A 518 11.09 -30.57 -4.51
N GLN A 519 11.67 -30.06 -5.61
CA GLN A 519 13.13 -29.99 -5.77
C GLN A 519 13.76 -29.05 -4.74
N ARG A 520 13.13 -27.90 -4.47
CA ARG A 520 13.59 -26.97 -3.44
C ARG A 520 13.48 -27.58 -2.04
N GLU A 521 12.38 -28.24 -1.71
CA GLU A 521 12.21 -28.94 -0.43
C GLU A 521 13.29 -30.02 -0.22
N LEU A 522 13.70 -30.71 -1.30
CA LEU A 522 14.80 -31.66 -1.23
C LEU A 522 16.15 -30.96 -0.97
N GLN A 523 16.41 -29.83 -1.63
CA GLN A 523 17.62 -29.04 -1.41
C GLN A 523 17.70 -28.50 0.02
N LEU A 524 16.58 -28.00 0.56
CA LEU A 524 16.52 -27.51 1.95
C LEU A 524 16.82 -28.64 2.92
N ARG A 525 16.20 -29.82 2.77
CA ARG A 525 16.48 -31.00 3.59
C ARG A 525 17.95 -31.43 3.56
N HIS A 526 18.62 -31.27 2.42
CA HIS A 526 20.05 -31.57 2.35
C HIS A 526 20.88 -30.58 3.19
N LEU A 527 20.53 -29.29 3.16
CA LEU A 527 21.18 -28.27 3.98
C LEU A 527 20.92 -28.48 5.49
N GLU A 528 19.74 -28.98 5.86
CA GLU A 528 19.43 -29.38 7.25
C GLU A 528 20.41 -30.43 7.75
N THR A 529 20.65 -31.47 6.93
CA THR A 529 21.57 -32.57 7.28
C THR A 529 23.04 -32.17 7.26
N GLU A 530 23.44 -31.24 6.40
CA GLU A 530 24.85 -30.87 6.20
C GLU A 530 25.32 -29.76 7.14
N TYR A 531 24.44 -28.80 7.48
CA TYR A 531 24.78 -27.60 8.25
C TYR A 531 24.05 -27.48 9.59
N ASN A 532 23.31 -28.50 10.01
CA ASN A 532 22.48 -28.47 11.22
C ASN A 532 21.52 -27.26 11.25
N TYR A 533 21.00 -26.93 10.07
CA TYR A 533 20.07 -25.82 9.85
C TYR A 533 18.65 -26.27 10.19
N GLU A 534 18.00 -25.66 11.17
CA GLU A 534 16.56 -25.85 11.37
C GLU A 534 15.78 -24.99 10.36
N PRO A 535 15.05 -25.59 9.42
CA PRO A 535 14.34 -24.84 8.41
C PRO A 535 13.14 -24.12 9.05
N THR A 536 12.85 -22.91 8.57
CA THR A 536 11.54 -22.28 8.80
C THR A 536 10.44 -23.22 8.34
N ARG A 537 9.30 -23.26 9.05
CA ARG A 537 8.15 -24.07 8.67
C ARG A 537 7.73 -23.70 7.24
N ASN A 538 7.73 -24.66 6.31
CA ASN A 538 7.43 -24.46 4.88
C ASN A 538 5.92 -24.26 4.62
N LYS A 539 5.25 -23.48 5.48
CA LYS A 539 3.80 -23.30 5.50
C LYS A 539 3.28 -22.87 4.13
N TYR A 540 3.90 -21.88 3.50
CA TYR A 540 3.38 -21.33 2.23
C TYR A 540 3.69 -22.23 1.03
N SER A 541 4.81 -22.94 1.06
CA SER A 541 5.16 -23.94 0.03
C SER A 541 4.23 -25.13 0.11
N ASP A 542 3.92 -25.61 1.32
CA ASP A 542 2.95 -26.68 1.54
C ASP A 542 1.57 -26.28 1.04
N LEU A 543 1.09 -25.08 1.41
CA LEU A 543 -0.19 -24.55 0.93
C LEU A 543 -0.26 -24.45 -0.59
N LEU A 544 0.77 -23.88 -1.24
CA LEU A 544 0.79 -23.79 -2.71
C LEU A 544 0.89 -25.17 -3.35
N LYS A 545 1.74 -26.06 -2.83
CA LYS A 545 1.91 -27.42 -3.35
C LYS A 545 0.62 -28.22 -3.24
N GLU A 546 -0.07 -28.14 -2.12
CA GLU A 546 -1.38 -28.79 -1.89
C GLU A 546 -2.40 -28.26 -2.90
N PHE A 547 -2.56 -26.94 -3.00
CA PHE A 547 -3.44 -26.31 -3.99
C PHE A 547 -3.14 -26.79 -5.42
N LEU A 548 -1.87 -26.73 -5.86
CA LEU A 548 -1.49 -27.16 -7.21
C LEU A 548 -1.73 -28.66 -7.43
N THR A 549 -1.59 -29.47 -6.38
CA THR A 549 -1.81 -30.92 -6.43
C THR A 549 -3.30 -31.23 -6.57
N ILE A 550 -4.15 -30.56 -5.79
CA ILE A 550 -5.62 -30.66 -5.92
C ILE A 550 -6.06 -30.29 -7.34
N GLU A 551 -5.58 -29.16 -7.86
CA GLU A 551 -5.87 -28.74 -9.24
C GLU A 551 -5.39 -29.78 -10.28
N ALA A 552 -4.22 -30.39 -10.06
CA ALA A 552 -3.68 -31.39 -10.97
C ALA A 552 -4.46 -32.71 -10.92
N ASP A 553 -4.91 -33.13 -9.74
CA ASP A 553 -5.68 -34.35 -9.55
C ASP A 553 -7.10 -34.20 -10.08
N PHE A 554 -7.74 -33.03 -9.90
CA PHE A 554 -9.01 -32.71 -10.55
C PHE A 554 -8.94 -32.85 -12.08
N ILE A 555 -7.84 -32.40 -12.70
CA ILE A 555 -7.64 -32.59 -14.16
C ILE A 555 -7.47 -34.08 -14.51
N LYS A 556 -6.73 -34.85 -13.71
CA LYS A 556 -6.55 -36.29 -13.98
C LYS A 556 -7.87 -37.04 -13.86
N GLU A 557 -8.68 -36.73 -12.84
CA GLU A 557 -9.98 -37.36 -12.60
C GLU A 557 -10.97 -37.02 -13.72
N THR A 558 -11.02 -35.74 -14.14
CA THR A 558 -11.87 -35.32 -15.28
C THR A 558 -11.42 -35.93 -16.61
N ILE A 559 -10.11 -36.06 -16.86
CA ILE A 559 -9.56 -36.76 -18.03
C ILE A 559 -9.86 -38.26 -17.98
N ALA A 560 -9.74 -38.91 -16.82
CA ALA A 560 -10.07 -40.33 -16.65
C ALA A 560 -11.56 -40.62 -16.89
N ILE A 561 -12.44 -39.70 -16.52
CA ILE A 561 -13.88 -39.75 -16.85
C ILE A 561 -14.10 -39.56 -18.37
N SER A 562 -13.33 -38.70 -19.03
CA SER A 562 -13.43 -38.52 -20.49
C SER A 562 -12.99 -39.75 -21.31
N HIS A 563 -12.05 -40.55 -20.78
CA HIS A 563 -11.55 -41.77 -21.42
C HIS A 563 -12.43 -43.02 -21.18
N THR A 564 -13.31 -43.00 -20.18
CA THR A 564 -14.28 -44.08 -19.92
C THR A 564 -15.59 -43.91 -20.69
N LEU A 565 -15.79 -42.76 -21.36
CA LEU A 565 -16.86 -42.55 -22.32
C LEU A 565 -16.42 -43.05 -23.72
N PRO A 566 -17.22 -43.88 -24.40
CA PRO A 566 -16.84 -44.39 -25.72
C PRO A 566 -16.69 -43.25 -26.72
N THR A 567 -15.55 -43.23 -27.41
CA THR A 567 -15.19 -42.26 -28.45
C THR A 567 -16.11 -42.45 -29.66
N ARG A 568 -17.18 -41.66 -29.75
CA ARG A 568 -17.86 -41.47 -31.03
C ARG A 568 -17.16 -40.32 -31.77
N LYS A 569 -16.35 -40.67 -32.77
CA LYS A 569 -15.85 -39.72 -33.77
C LYS A 569 -17.01 -39.27 -34.65
N GLU A 570 -17.72 -38.23 -34.24
CA GLU A 570 -18.44 -37.36 -35.16
C GLU A 570 -18.13 -35.90 -34.79
N PRO A 571 -18.14 -34.97 -35.76
CA PRO A 571 -17.78 -33.58 -35.51
C PRO A 571 -18.70 -33.01 -34.42
N LEU A 572 -18.13 -32.27 -33.46
CA LEU A 572 -18.88 -31.44 -32.53
C LEU A 572 -19.71 -30.42 -33.33
N GLN A 573 -20.96 -30.78 -33.63
CA GLN A 573 -22.02 -29.80 -33.77
C GLN A 573 -22.22 -29.19 -32.38
N LEU A 574 -22.32 -27.85 -32.33
CA LEU A 574 -22.55 -27.09 -31.10
C LEU A 574 -23.55 -27.82 -30.19
N GLU A 575 -23.19 -28.04 -28.92
CA GLU A 575 -24.05 -28.68 -27.94
C GLU A 575 -25.41 -27.96 -27.90
N MET A 576 -26.43 -28.61 -28.46
CA MET A 576 -27.81 -28.18 -28.28
C MET A 576 -28.15 -28.30 -26.80
N LYS A 577 -28.56 -27.18 -26.20
CA LYS A 577 -29.07 -27.10 -24.83
C LYS A 577 -30.09 -28.23 -24.61
N ALA A 578 -29.90 -29.00 -23.54
CA ALA A 578 -30.73 -30.18 -23.29
C ALA A 578 -32.17 -29.78 -22.96
N THR A 579 -33.12 -30.13 -23.83
CA THR A 579 -34.57 -29.86 -23.69
C THR A 579 -35.35 -31.15 -23.50
N PHE A 580 -36.62 -31.03 -23.06
CA PHE A 580 -37.53 -32.17 -22.86
C PHE A 580 -37.68 -32.99 -24.15
N GLU A 581 -37.75 -32.32 -25.30
CA GLU A 581 -37.91 -32.91 -26.63
C GLU A 581 -36.67 -33.69 -27.09
N ASN A 582 -35.48 -33.30 -26.62
CA ASN A 582 -34.21 -33.88 -27.07
C ASN A 582 -33.66 -34.94 -26.10
N MET A 583 -34.14 -34.98 -24.85
CA MET A 583 -33.65 -35.90 -23.82
C MET A 583 -34.55 -37.13 -23.57
N ILE A 584 -35.81 -37.07 -23.98
CA ILE A 584 -36.81 -38.12 -23.69
C ILE A 584 -37.30 -38.69 -25.02
N SER A 585 -37.61 -39.99 -25.11
CA SER A 585 -38.17 -40.57 -26.35
C SER A 585 -39.55 -39.96 -26.64
N LYS A 586 -39.96 -39.84 -27.92
CA LYS A 586 -41.27 -39.27 -28.28
C LYS A 586 -42.44 -39.98 -27.58
N GLU A 587 -42.33 -41.30 -27.41
CA GLU A 587 -43.30 -42.12 -26.69
C GLU A 587 -43.40 -41.72 -25.22
N ASN A 588 -42.26 -41.62 -24.52
CA ASN A 588 -42.22 -41.21 -23.12
C ASN A 588 -42.61 -39.73 -22.94
N GLN A 589 -42.34 -38.87 -23.93
CA GLN A 589 -42.81 -37.48 -23.92
C GLN A 589 -44.33 -37.38 -23.93
N ILE A 590 -45.00 -38.15 -24.80
CA ILE A 590 -46.46 -38.21 -24.88
C ILE A 590 -47.03 -38.76 -23.58
N PHE A 591 -46.44 -39.85 -23.07
CA PHE A 591 -46.85 -40.45 -21.81
C PHE A 591 -46.71 -39.50 -20.62
N ILE A 592 -45.54 -38.86 -20.46
CA ILE A 592 -45.30 -37.92 -19.36
C ILE A 592 -46.23 -36.71 -19.48
N SER A 593 -46.46 -36.18 -20.68
CA SER A 593 -47.37 -35.04 -20.85
C SER A 593 -48.80 -35.38 -20.47
N ARG A 594 -49.29 -36.57 -20.84
CA ARG A 594 -50.62 -37.07 -20.43
C ARG A 594 -50.71 -37.30 -18.93
N MET A 595 -49.69 -37.90 -18.34
CA MET A 595 -49.66 -38.13 -16.89
C MET A 595 -49.64 -36.82 -16.10
N LEU A 596 -48.92 -35.78 -16.56
CA LEU A 596 -48.93 -34.46 -15.92
C LEU A 596 -50.32 -33.81 -16.00
N GLU A 597 -51.03 -34.01 -17.11
CA GLU A 597 -52.41 -33.52 -17.28
C GLU A 597 -53.39 -34.26 -16.37
N ASP A 598 -53.35 -35.60 -16.38
CA ASP A 598 -54.26 -36.46 -15.61
C ASP A 598 -54.05 -36.34 -14.09
N LEU A 599 -52.81 -36.08 -13.66
CA LEU A 599 -52.49 -35.78 -12.25
C LEU A 599 -52.76 -34.32 -11.87
N SER A 600 -53.41 -33.55 -12.74
CA SER A 600 -53.76 -32.14 -12.52
C SER A 600 -52.54 -31.25 -12.21
N ILE A 601 -51.39 -31.56 -12.82
CA ILE A 601 -50.17 -30.74 -12.76
C ILE A 601 -50.18 -29.69 -13.86
N THR A 602 -50.66 -30.08 -15.05
CA THR A 602 -50.83 -29.21 -16.21
C THR A 602 -52.30 -29.13 -16.65
N GLN A 603 -52.62 -28.04 -17.34
CA GLN A 603 -53.81 -27.89 -18.17
C GLN A 603 -53.37 -27.30 -19.52
N ASP A 604 -53.77 -27.93 -20.62
CA ASP A 604 -53.35 -27.61 -21.99
C ASP A 604 -51.80 -27.53 -22.11
N GLY A 605 -51.10 -28.40 -21.39
CA GLY A 605 -49.63 -28.47 -21.38
C GLY A 605 -48.91 -27.37 -20.58
N SER A 606 -49.65 -26.49 -19.90
CA SER A 606 -49.09 -25.45 -19.02
C SER A 606 -49.34 -25.77 -17.55
N ALA A 607 -48.36 -25.50 -16.67
CA ALA A 607 -48.49 -25.80 -15.25
C ALA A 607 -49.60 -24.99 -14.59
N ILE A 608 -50.53 -25.68 -13.91
CA ILE A 608 -51.58 -25.07 -13.07
C ILE A 608 -51.24 -25.12 -11.58
N ILE A 609 -50.11 -25.73 -11.23
CA ILE A 609 -49.64 -25.83 -9.84
C ILE A 609 -48.89 -24.57 -9.39
N GLY A 610 -49.32 -24.02 -8.26
CA GLY A 610 -48.66 -22.86 -7.63
C GLY A 610 -47.36 -23.20 -6.90
N GLU A 611 -46.65 -22.16 -6.41
CA GLU A 611 -45.32 -22.27 -5.81
C GLU A 611 -45.21 -23.29 -4.66
N ARG A 612 -46.24 -23.40 -3.82
CA ARG A 612 -46.30 -24.32 -2.68
C ARG A 612 -46.43 -25.79 -3.06
N ARG A 613 -46.74 -26.11 -4.34
CA ARG A 613 -46.90 -27.48 -4.86
C ARG A 613 -45.79 -27.88 -5.84
N LYS A 614 -44.72 -27.09 -5.99
CA LYS A 614 -43.56 -27.43 -6.86
C LYS A 614 -42.91 -28.77 -6.51
N GLY A 615 -42.99 -29.20 -5.25
CA GLY A 615 -42.54 -30.53 -4.80
C GLY A 615 -43.22 -31.70 -5.53
N ALA A 616 -44.39 -31.51 -6.14
CA ALA A 616 -45.06 -32.53 -6.95
C ALA A 616 -44.20 -32.97 -8.14
N ILE A 617 -43.51 -32.03 -8.81
CA ILE A 617 -42.61 -32.33 -9.94
C ILE A 617 -41.47 -33.25 -9.50
N ARG A 618 -40.89 -33.01 -8.32
CA ARG A 618 -39.86 -33.88 -7.76
C ARG A 618 -40.38 -35.30 -7.59
N GLY A 619 -41.56 -35.47 -6.98
CA GLY A 619 -42.17 -36.78 -6.76
C GLY A 619 -42.43 -37.56 -8.05
N ILE A 620 -42.95 -36.87 -9.06
CA ILE A 620 -43.24 -37.43 -10.39
C ILE A 620 -41.95 -37.83 -11.10
N VAL A 621 -40.93 -36.97 -11.09
CA VAL A 621 -39.62 -37.25 -11.69
C VAL A 621 -38.94 -38.42 -11.00
N GLU A 622 -39.04 -38.53 -9.67
CA GLU A 622 -38.52 -39.69 -8.92
C GLU A 622 -39.22 -41.00 -9.34
N ALA A 623 -40.55 -41.01 -9.45
CA ALA A 623 -41.31 -42.19 -9.89
C ALA A 623 -40.95 -42.61 -11.32
N LEU A 624 -40.87 -41.64 -12.24
CA LEU A 624 -40.47 -41.89 -13.64
C LEU A 624 -39.02 -42.39 -13.74
N LYS A 625 -38.12 -41.90 -12.88
CA LYS A 625 -36.72 -42.35 -12.83
C LYS A 625 -36.61 -43.77 -12.28
N GLU A 626 -37.36 -44.11 -11.22
CA GLU A 626 -37.40 -45.47 -10.65
C GLU A 626 -37.90 -46.51 -11.67
N LYS A 627 -38.83 -46.11 -12.53
CA LYS A 627 -39.36 -46.95 -13.62
C LYS A 627 -38.56 -46.86 -14.93
N ARG A 628 -37.42 -46.16 -14.93
CA ARG A 628 -36.52 -45.98 -16.08
C ARG A 628 -37.19 -45.35 -17.33
N ILE A 629 -38.27 -44.60 -17.13
CA ILE A 629 -38.96 -43.83 -18.19
C ILE A 629 -38.16 -42.55 -18.52
N LEU A 630 -37.50 -41.97 -17.50
CA LEU A 630 -36.55 -40.88 -17.67
C LEU A 630 -35.10 -41.40 -17.78
N PRO A 631 -34.23 -40.70 -18.52
CA PRO A 631 -32.83 -41.09 -18.64
C PRO A 631 -32.09 -40.97 -17.30
N ASP A 632 -31.02 -41.75 -17.12
CA ASP A 632 -30.23 -41.71 -15.88
C ASP A 632 -29.38 -40.42 -15.80
N LYS A 633 -30.02 -39.37 -15.31
CA LYS A 633 -29.47 -38.04 -15.09
C LYS A 633 -29.77 -37.55 -13.68
N SER A 634 -29.12 -36.47 -13.26
CA SER A 634 -29.38 -35.89 -11.94
C SER A 634 -30.84 -35.49 -11.81
N LEU A 635 -31.43 -35.79 -10.65
CA LEU A 635 -32.84 -35.52 -10.37
C LEU A 635 -33.17 -34.04 -10.56
N GLU A 636 -32.23 -33.16 -10.18
CA GLU A 636 -32.34 -31.71 -10.31
C GLU A 636 -32.43 -31.25 -11.77
N LEU A 637 -31.60 -31.82 -12.67
CA LEU A 637 -31.65 -31.52 -14.09
C LEU A 637 -32.99 -31.95 -14.71
N LEU A 638 -33.46 -33.16 -14.38
CA LEU A 638 -34.72 -33.69 -14.89
C LEU A 638 -35.94 -32.89 -14.39
N CYS A 639 -35.93 -32.48 -13.11
CA CYS A 639 -36.96 -31.59 -12.58
C CYS A 639 -36.98 -30.26 -13.34
N LYS A 640 -35.80 -29.67 -13.60
CA LYS A 640 -35.69 -28.41 -14.33
C LYS A 640 -36.18 -28.54 -15.77
N ILE A 641 -35.86 -29.62 -16.45
CA ILE A 641 -36.30 -29.87 -17.84
C ILE A 641 -37.81 -30.05 -17.92
N ILE A 642 -38.40 -30.84 -17.02
CA ILE A 642 -39.86 -31.02 -16.97
C ILE A 642 -40.54 -29.71 -16.57
N GLY A 643 -39.97 -28.97 -15.61
CA GLY A 643 -40.44 -27.64 -15.21
C GLY A 643 -40.42 -26.64 -16.37
N ASP A 644 -39.30 -26.54 -17.09
CA ASP A 644 -39.13 -25.67 -18.25
C ASP A 644 -40.14 -26.03 -19.36
N LYS A 645 -40.42 -27.33 -19.56
CA LYS A 645 -41.41 -27.81 -20.55
C LYS A 645 -42.82 -27.32 -20.26
N ILE A 646 -43.22 -27.29 -19.00
CA ILE A 646 -44.58 -26.91 -18.58
C ILE A 646 -44.67 -25.43 -18.16
N GLY A 647 -43.61 -24.64 -18.38
CA GLY A 647 -43.58 -23.22 -18.01
C GLY A 647 -43.42 -22.95 -16.50
N LEU A 648 -43.01 -23.94 -15.71
CA LEU A 648 -42.82 -23.84 -14.27
C LEU A 648 -41.35 -23.57 -13.91
N LYS A 649 -41.05 -22.33 -13.48
CA LYS A 649 -39.70 -21.90 -13.15
C LYS A 649 -39.18 -22.55 -11.84
N ILE A 650 -38.14 -23.38 -11.97
CA ILE A 650 -37.42 -24.04 -10.87
C ILE A 650 -36.02 -23.42 -10.74
N ASN A 651 -35.84 -22.54 -9.74
CA ASN A 651 -34.61 -21.76 -9.53
C ASN A 651 -33.64 -22.39 -8.53
N SER A 652 -34.11 -23.36 -7.74
CA SER A 652 -33.35 -24.04 -6.70
C SER A 652 -33.73 -25.52 -6.67
N LYS A 653 -32.85 -26.34 -6.09
CA LYS A 653 -33.10 -27.76 -5.86
C LYS A 653 -34.40 -27.94 -5.07
N LEU A 654 -35.32 -28.75 -5.60
CA LEU A 654 -36.57 -29.06 -4.92
C LEU A 654 -36.30 -30.04 -3.78
N ASP A 655 -36.71 -29.72 -2.55
CA ASP A 655 -36.56 -30.61 -1.39
C ASP A 655 -37.63 -31.71 -1.35
N PHE A 656 -37.34 -32.77 -0.59
CA PHE A 656 -38.32 -33.81 -0.29
C PHE A 656 -39.37 -33.27 0.70
N THR A 657 -40.65 -33.45 0.37
CA THR A 657 -41.79 -32.94 1.14
C THR A 657 -42.93 -33.95 1.13
N ASN A 658 -43.91 -33.80 2.04
CA ASN A 658 -45.14 -34.61 2.02
C ASN A 658 -45.87 -34.52 0.65
N THR A 659 -45.71 -33.41 -0.07
CA THR A 659 -46.26 -33.25 -1.43
C THR A 659 -45.48 -34.08 -2.44
N SER A 660 -44.14 -34.11 -2.39
CA SER A 660 -43.35 -34.95 -3.30
C SER A 660 -43.58 -36.44 -3.06
N GLU A 661 -43.71 -36.86 -1.80
CA GLU A 661 -43.98 -38.25 -1.45
C GLU A 661 -45.36 -38.71 -1.95
N ARG A 662 -46.39 -37.88 -1.77
CA ARG A 662 -47.74 -38.16 -2.27
C ARG A 662 -47.77 -38.32 -3.79
N TYR A 663 -47.19 -37.36 -4.52
CA TYR A 663 -47.18 -37.40 -5.98
C TYR A 663 -46.24 -38.46 -6.56
N LYS A 664 -45.20 -38.88 -5.82
CA LYS A 664 -44.41 -40.07 -6.18
C LYS A 664 -45.26 -41.33 -6.15
N LYS A 665 -46.10 -41.50 -5.13
CA LYS A 665 -47.02 -42.65 -5.01
C LYS A 665 -48.10 -42.63 -6.10
N GLU A 666 -48.74 -41.48 -6.31
CA GLU A 666 -49.78 -41.30 -7.34
C GLU A 666 -49.22 -41.52 -8.75
N ALA A 667 -48.05 -40.95 -9.07
CA ALA A 667 -47.39 -41.16 -10.36
C ALA A 667 -46.92 -42.61 -10.53
N GLY A 668 -46.38 -43.24 -9.47
CA GLY A 668 -45.99 -44.64 -9.50
C GLY A 668 -47.16 -45.59 -9.77
N GLN A 669 -48.33 -45.30 -9.21
CA GLN A 669 -49.56 -46.06 -9.48
C GLN A 669 -50.06 -45.81 -10.91
N TYR A 670 -50.10 -44.57 -11.36
CA TYR A 670 -50.48 -44.22 -12.73
C TYR A 670 -49.60 -44.92 -13.77
N ILE A 671 -48.28 -44.96 -13.53
CA ILE A 671 -47.32 -45.67 -14.40
C ILE A 671 -47.62 -47.18 -14.42
N ALA A 672 -47.91 -47.79 -13.27
CA ALA A 672 -48.21 -49.22 -13.21
C ALA A 672 -49.50 -49.59 -13.96
N GLU A 673 -50.48 -48.68 -14.00
CA GLU A 673 -51.79 -48.90 -14.63
C GLU A 673 -51.79 -48.56 -16.14
N ASN A 674 -50.95 -47.62 -16.59
CA ASN A 674 -51.04 -47.04 -17.94
C ASN A 674 -49.76 -47.18 -18.78
N HIS A 675 -48.68 -47.75 -18.24
CA HIS A 675 -47.42 -47.99 -18.95
C HIS A 675 -47.14 -49.50 -19.02
N GLN A 676 -47.64 -50.19 -20.05
CA GLN A 676 -47.31 -51.61 -20.28
C GLN A 676 -45.99 -51.73 -21.07
N ASN A 677 -44.96 -52.19 -20.35
CA ASN A 677 -43.56 -52.38 -20.72
C ASN A 677 -42.78 -51.11 -21.07
#